data_AF-A0A2U1RIF8-F1
#
_entry.id   AF-A0A2U1RIF8-F1
#
_cell.length_a   1.000
_cell.length_b   1.000
_cell.length_c   1.000
_cell.angle_alpha   90.00
_cell.angle_beta   90.00
_cell.angle_gamma   90.00
#
_symmetry.space_group_name_H-M   'P 1'
#
loop_
_entity.id
_entity.type
_entity.pdbx_description
1 polymer ?
#
loop_
_entity_poly.entity_id
_entity_poly.type
_entity_poly.pdbx_seq_one_letter_code
_entity_poly.pdbx_strand_id
1 'polypeptide(L)'
;MNTPVVPGVEVLAAAGCRHPEQASQNLQRLAGPLHLASLQSILPLLLDRLANLADPDMALNNLERYADAVIDRGFLFSLFRDSPKSLDLLLTLFGSSQHLSDGLIRYPQDLHWLLEPGLLRRARSKEELIDELDGLLSRATSRARVWMALRRFKMRETLRIGLQDLLGNLNLTGVTQQLSLVADVALQRAYELCRAELVRRHGEPRCEGSSGNEGCGFTIIGMGKLGGEELNFSSDIDLMFIYEAEGETAGVIGPSGALIGRVSNHEFFARLGEGVIQAIGDLTGEGRVFRVDMRLRPEGRSGPLVYSLRGYELYYESWGQTWERMALIKARPVAGDPLLGDAFVKLVAPFIYRRSLDYSAIGEIRAMKDRIDTKIGRGQETFRHVKLGYGGIREVEFIVQTFQLLYGGGDPWIREPNTLRALQRLADRGHITTDQHATLAEAYTFLRTVEHRLQILHHLQTHTLPTDQDGVVKLARRLGYSPDRTPDPVSAFRQDYQRHIQGVRRAYDCLLREPTPGEEAIPSHPLADFLDGRADEGVVREPLAASGVADIDRALRTLLILRDGPPFKHTTAGVRRTLAALAPTLMEGLSLAPDPDLALLQCERFIEGVGSSAGLYDLFKQAPPALVDLMRIFGSSEFLSQILIRHPALMDLLLLPEQADHNRSGRVAEECLNMVAAAPPGSARLDALRRLKQAEEFRIGVLDLLGKADLADVSRALTRLSDACVLTACWLAREDLQSQYGLPSSGGFVVLGLGKCGAEEMGYGSDLDLAFAYAQEGTTTGGSRDVTHADYYERLADRICKTLTTITKEGTAYRVDIRLRPGGSAGRMAQSFAAFETHFTHTAEVWERQAYLRARPIAGDPDIAGPLIAALSDLIYRPIQAESLAAYITAMRRRMELELTREKSGERHVKLGSGGIVDIEFIAQFFQLAYGSTHPALRTHNTLVALEAARQGGLLADADVSQLRDAYRFLRTVQNRLRIAADRETSVLPQDPGRVNRLARRLGYRAGGDESPGQRLLTDYQRYTEQVRGIYEATFRRYNSGEPGH
;
A
#
# COMPACT_ATOMS: atom_id res chain seq x y z
N MET A 1 14.29 79.89 28.98
CA MET A 1 13.26 78.98 29.49
C MET A 1 13.70 77.58 29.13
N ASN A 2 14.14 76.80 30.12
CA ASN A 2 14.68 75.46 29.96
C ASN A 2 13.54 74.49 29.62
N THR A 3 13.43 74.09 28.36
CA THR A 3 12.65 72.90 27.98
C THR A 3 13.26 71.69 28.70
N PRO A 4 12.47 70.85 29.37
CA PRO A 4 13.01 69.64 29.99
C PRO A 4 13.65 68.78 28.89
N VAL A 5 14.90 68.41 29.15
CA VAL A 5 15.80 67.72 28.21
C VAL A 5 15.32 66.31 27.85
N VAL A 6 14.49 65.72 28.71
CA VAL A 6 13.87 64.40 28.57
C VAL A 6 12.34 64.58 28.59
N PRO A 7 11.57 63.86 27.76
CA PRO A 7 10.12 64.01 27.71
C PRO A 7 9.47 63.81 29.09
N GLY A 8 8.43 64.60 29.38
CA GLY A 8 7.62 64.39 30.59
C GLY A 8 6.92 63.04 30.59
N VAL A 9 6.58 62.55 31.78
CA VAL A 9 5.89 61.26 32.00
C VAL A 9 4.61 61.14 31.15
N GLU A 10 3.87 62.23 30.98
CA GLU A 10 2.66 62.30 30.16
C GLU A 10 2.93 62.05 28.66
N VAL A 11 4.05 62.55 28.13
CA VAL A 11 4.44 62.36 26.72
C VAL A 11 4.82 60.89 26.47
N LEU A 12 5.51 60.26 27.42
CA LEU A 12 5.89 58.85 27.33
C LEU A 12 4.67 57.92 27.47
N ALA A 13 3.72 58.27 28.33
CA ALA A 13 2.45 57.56 28.43
C ALA A 13 1.63 57.67 27.13
N ALA A 14 1.58 58.87 26.53
CA ALA A 14 0.94 59.09 25.23
C ALA A 14 1.66 58.33 24.09
N ALA A 15 2.98 58.16 24.18
CA ALA A 15 3.78 57.33 23.27
C ALA A 15 3.65 55.82 23.55
N GLY A 16 2.75 55.40 24.44
CA GLY A 16 2.42 54.00 24.68
C GLY A 16 3.23 53.28 25.75
N CYS A 17 4.14 53.98 26.46
CA CYS A 17 4.87 53.42 27.59
C CYS A 17 3.94 53.23 28.81
N ARG A 18 3.87 52.02 29.36
CA ARG A 18 3.08 51.73 30.56
C ARG A 18 3.81 52.08 31.84
N HIS A 19 5.14 52.14 31.79
CA HIS A 19 5.99 52.56 32.90
C HIS A 19 6.76 53.83 32.54
N PRO A 20 6.06 54.97 32.36
CA PRO A 20 6.64 56.19 31.82
C PRO A 20 7.77 56.79 32.67
N GLU A 21 7.76 56.56 33.99
CA GLU A 21 8.89 56.93 34.88
C GLU A 21 10.15 56.12 34.57
N GLN A 22 10.02 54.80 34.38
CA GLN A 22 11.13 53.94 33.99
C GLN A 22 11.61 54.27 32.58
N ALA A 23 10.69 54.50 31.64
CA ALA A 23 11.02 54.93 30.28
C ALA A 23 11.84 56.23 30.27
N SER A 24 11.47 57.21 31.12
CA SER A 24 12.24 58.44 31.30
C SER A 24 13.65 58.16 31.85
N GLN A 25 13.80 57.25 32.81
CA GLN A 25 15.11 56.85 33.33
C GLN A 25 15.96 56.15 32.25
N ASN A 26 15.37 55.28 31.44
CA ASN A 26 16.06 54.60 30.35
C ASN A 26 16.59 55.61 29.33
N LEU A 27 15.79 56.63 28.97
CA LEU A 27 16.22 57.70 28.07
C LEU A 27 17.38 58.54 28.65
N GLN A 28 17.36 58.81 29.97
CA GLN A 28 18.48 59.49 30.64
C GLN A 28 19.78 58.67 30.58
N ARG A 29 19.69 57.37 30.83
CA ARG A 29 20.85 56.47 30.79
C ARG A 29 21.37 56.24 29.37
N LEU A 30 20.45 56.14 28.40
CA LEU A 30 20.75 56.05 26.97
C LEU A 30 21.58 57.26 26.50
N ALA A 31 21.19 58.48 26.88
CA ALA A 31 21.97 59.69 26.59
C ALA A 31 23.34 59.72 27.27
N GLY A 32 23.41 59.27 28.54
CA GLY A 32 24.59 59.46 29.38
C GLY A 32 24.96 60.94 29.56
N PRO A 33 26.10 61.24 30.20
CA PRO A 33 26.50 62.63 30.46
C PRO A 33 26.95 63.39 29.20
N LEU A 34 27.32 62.69 28.11
CA LEU A 34 28.01 63.26 26.95
C LEU A 34 27.21 63.30 25.64
N HIS A 35 26.06 62.60 25.53
CA HIS A 35 25.32 62.48 24.25
C HIS A 35 23.89 63.02 24.28
N LEU A 36 23.60 63.92 25.23
CA LEU A 36 22.31 64.56 25.43
C LEU A 36 21.76 65.23 24.15
N ALA A 37 22.59 66.03 23.47
CA ALA A 37 22.22 66.72 22.23
C ALA A 37 21.97 65.74 21.06
N SER A 38 22.73 64.63 21.02
CA SER A 38 22.55 63.58 20.01
C SER A 38 21.22 62.84 20.21
N LEU A 39 20.85 62.52 21.46
CA LEU A 39 19.54 61.92 21.76
C LEU A 39 18.40 62.87 21.36
N GLN A 40 18.50 64.17 21.68
CA GLN A 40 17.47 65.15 21.30
C GLN A 40 17.22 65.19 19.79
N SER A 41 18.26 65.01 18.97
CA SER A 41 18.13 65.02 17.51
C SER A 41 17.29 63.87 16.92
N ILE A 42 17.13 62.76 17.66
CA ILE A 42 16.36 61.58 17.22
C ILE A 42 15.09 61.37 18.04
N LEU A 43 14.87 62.17 19.09
CA LEU A 43 13.78 61.99 20.04
C LEU A 43 12.38 62.06 19.41
N PRO A 44 12.07 62.97 18.45
CA PRO A 44 10.77 62.96 17.77
C PRO A 44 10.52 61.66 17.00
N LEU A 45 11.54 61.15 16.31
CA LEU A 45 11.46 59.89 15.57
C LEU A 45 11.26 58.70 16.53
N LEU A 46 11.97 58.69 17.66
CA LEU A 46 11.83 57.66 18.68
C LEU A 46 10.41 57.63 19.26
N LEU A 47 9.87 58.79 19.67
CA LEU A 47 8.54 58.88 20.28
C LEU A 47 7.42 58.46 19.32
N ASP A 48 7.50 58.87 18.06
CA ASP A 48 6.56 58.44 17.02
C ASP A 48 6.54 56.91 16.86
N ARG A 49 7.71 56.29 16.90
CA ARG A 49 7.85 54.84 16.75
C ARG A 49 7.36 54.06 17.95
N LEU A 50 7.63 54.52 19.17
CA LEU A 50 7.21 53.83 20.40
C LEU A 50 5.69 53.57 20.44
N ALA A 51 4.86 54.50 19.95
CA ALA A 51 3.40 54.36 19.98
C ALA A 51 2.88 53.12 19.23
N ASN A 52 3.62 52.67 18.21
CA ASN A 52 3.25 51.58 17.32
C ASN A 52 3.93 50.24 17.66
N LEU A 53 4.78 50.21 18.70
CA LEU A 53 5.45 48.99 19.12
C LEU A 53 4.54 48.08 19.94
N ALA A 54 4.84 46.78 19.89
CA ALA A 54 4.17 45.79 20.72
C ALA A 54 4.42 46.01 22.21
N ASP A 55 5.66 46.25 22.60
CA ASP A 55 6.06 46.54 23.98
C ASP A 55 7.09 47.69 23.99
N PRO A 56 6.62 48.96 24.13
CA PRO A 56 7.49 50.14 24.12
C PRO A 56 8.46 50.18 25.30
N ASP A 57 8.04 49.69 26.46
CA ASP A 57 8.86 49.64 27.67
C ASP A 57 10.03 48.65 27.51
N MET A 58 9.75 47.46 26.97
CA MET A 58 10.79 46.46 26.64
C MET A 58 11.74 46.98 25.56
N ALA A 59 11.21 47.69 24.55
CA ALA A 59 12.02 48.26 23.48
C ALA A 59 13.04 49.27 24.00
N LEU A 60 12.62 50.18 24.89
CA LEU A 60 13.51 51.18 25.48
C LEU A 60 14.56 50.56 26.40
N ASN A 61 14.19 49.56 27.21
CA ASN A 61 15.14 48.84 28.06
C ASN A 61 16.22 48.15 27.22
N ASN A 62 15.81 47.41 26.18
CA ASN A 62 16.76 46.74 25.31
C ASN A 62 17.60 47.72 24.48
N LEU A 63 17.06 48.89 24.09
CA LEU A 63 17.83 49.94 23.43
C LEU A 63 18.90 50.55 24.34
N GLU A 64 18.58 50.80 25.61
CA GLU A 64 19.55 51.22 26.64
C GLU A 64 20.67 50.17 26.78
N ARG A 65 20.31 48.90 26.99
CA ARG A 65 21.28 47.80 27.12
C ARG A 65 22.15 47.62 25.88
N TYR A 66 21.59 47.81 24.69
CA TYR A 66 22.35 47.78 23.44
C TYR A 66 23.32 48.95 23.33
N ALA A 67 22.89 50.16 23.72
CA ALA A 67 23.75 51.34 23.74
C ALA A 67 24.92 51.22 24.74
N ASP A 68 24.76 50.43 25.80
CA ASP A 68 25.85 50.09 26.73
C ASP A 68 26.84 49.06 26.15
N ALA A 69 26.36 48.18 25.26
CA ALA A 69 27.18 47.15 24.64
C ALA A 69 27.99 47.66 23.43
N VAL A 70 27.57 48.74 22.77
CA VAL A 70 28.32 49.35 21.66
C VAL A 70 29.49 50.20 22.14
N ILE A 71 30.56 50.22 21.35
CA ILE A 71 31.80 50.95 21.68
C ILE A 71 31.59 52.48 21.65
N ASP A 72 30.77 52.98 20.72
CA ASP A 72 30.53 54.42 20.53
C ASP A 72 29.03 54.73 20.36
N ARG A 73 28.43 55.33 21.40
CA ARG A 73 27.03 55.79 21.39
C ARG A 73 26.79 56.98 20.45
N GLY A 74 27.80 57.82 20.25
CA GLY A 74 27.73 58.96 19.33
C GLY A 74 27.54 58.48 17.89
N PHE A 75 28.32 57.47 17.47
CA PHE A 75 28.14 56.81 16.18
C PHE A 75 26.74 56.19 16.05
N LEU A 76 26.25 55.49 17.07
CA LEU A 76 24.91 54.90 17.07
C LEU A 76 23.80 55.94 16.83
N PHE A 77 23.86 57.09 17.51
CA PHE A 77 22.89 58.16 17.30
C PHE A 77 23.02 58.83 15.92
N SER A 78 24.24 58.98 15.39
CA SER A 78 24.43 59.46 14.01
C SER A 78 23.83 58.50 12.99
N LEU A 79 24.01 57.18 13.18
CA LEU A 79 23.42 56.15 12.35
C LEU A 79 21.89 56.23 12.34
N PHE A 80 21.26 56.46 13.50
CA PHE A 80 19.81 56.61 13.59
C PHE A 80 19.29 57.88 12.92
N ARG A 81 20.06 58.97 12.98
CA ARG A 81 19.71 60.22 12.31
C ARG A 81 19.81 60.09 10.78
N ASP A 82 20.92 59.52 10.31
CA ASP A 82 21.23 59.41 8.88
C ASP A 82 20.47 58.26 8.22
N SER A 83 20.14 57.22 8.98
CA SER A 83 19.32 56.08 8.58
C SER A 83 18.21 55.81 9.61
N PRO A 84 17.07 56.55 9.55
CA PRO A 84 15.91 56.33 10.41
C PRO A 84 15.38 54.89 10.41
N LYS A 85 15.57 54.18 9.29
CA LYS A 85 15.20 52.76 9.16
C LYS A 85 15.96 51.86 10.13
N SER A 86 17.22 52.18 10.42
CA SER A 86 18.04 51.39 11.35
C SER A 86 17.49 51.44 12.79
N LEU A 87 16.96 52.61 13.19
CA LEU A 87 16.27 52.75 14.47
C LEU A 87 14.95 51.95 14.49
N ASP A 88 14.17 52.03 13.42
CA ASP A 88 12.90 51.30 13.27
C ASP A 88 13.08 49.77 13.37
N LEU A 89 14.12 49.25 12.72
CA LEU A 89 14.50 47.83 12.78
C LEU A 89 14.82 47.39 14.21
N LEU A 90 15.65 48.16 14.92
CA LEU A 90 16.03 47.84 16.29
C LEU A 90 14.85 47.92 17.24
N LEU A 91 14.04 48.98 17.16
CA LEU A 91 12.86 49.14 18.01
C LEU A 91 11.82 48.05 17.79
N THR A 92 11.60 47.65 16.53
CA THR A 92 10.72 46.53 16.19
C THR A 92 11.21 45.23 16.82
N LEU A 93 12.51 44.92 16.71
CA LEU A 93 13.12 43.75 17.34
C LEU A 93 13.01 43.80 18.87
N PHE A 94 13.45 44.92 19.45
CA PHE A 94 13.56 45.15 20.88
C PHE A 94 12.21 45.19 21.59
N GLY A 95 11.15 45.62 20.90
CA GLY A 95 9.77 45.59 21.39
C GLY A 95 9.02 44.29 21.12
N SER A 96 9.59 43.34 20.37
CA SER A 96 8.88 42.11 19.96
C SER A 96 9.49 40.83 20.51
N SER A 97 10.82 40.77 20.71
CA SER A 97 11.54 39.57 21.14
C SER A 97 12.67 39.88 22.11
N GLN A 98 12.54 39.45 23.36
CA GLN A 98 13.63 39.53 24.34
C GLN A 98 14.80 38.63 23.96
N HIS A 99 14.52 37.41 23.49
CA HIS A 99 15.56 36.45 23.11
C HIS A 99 16.47 36.95 21.98
N LEU A 100 15.88 37.49 20.91
CA LEU A 100 16.66 38.03 19.79
C LEU A 100 17.39 39.32 20.18
N SER A 101 16.77 40.14 21.03
CA SER A 101 17.42 41.33 21.61
C SER A 101 18.67 40.96 22.39
N ASP A 102 18.59 39.96 23.28
CA ASP A 102 19.74 39.50 24.07
C ASP A 102 20.85 38.93 23.18
N GLY A 103 20.51 38.32 22.04
CA GLY A 103 21.48 37.88 21.04
C GLY A 103 22.23 39.03 20.39
N LEU A 104 21.50 40.07 19.97
CA LEU A 104 22.09 41.24 19.33
C LEU A 104 22.87 42.11 20.32
N ILE A 105 22.42 42.24 21.58
CA ILE A 105 23.16 42.88 22.68
C ILE A 105 24.42 42.07 23.00
N ARG A 106 24.29 40.72 22.98
CA ARG A 106 25.36 39.72 22.88
C ARG A 106 26.51 40.19 21.98
N TYR A 107 26.13 40.49 20.75
CA TYR A 107 27.03 40.65 19.62
C TYR A 107 26.62 41.87 18.79
N PRO A 108 26.89 43.08 19.30
CA PRO A 108 26.37 44.31 18.69
C PRO A 108 26.87 44.53 17.27
N GLN A 109 28.02 43.95 16.90
CA GLN A 109 28.56 43.96 15.54
C GLN A 109 27.66 43.27 14.51
N ASP A 110 26.77 42.36 14.92
CA ASP A 110 25.84 41.67 14.01
C ASP A 110 24.82 42.66 13.40
N LEU A 111 24.64 43.86 13.98
CA LEU A 111 23.83 44.92 13.36
C LEU A 111 24.40 45.36 12.00
N HIS A 112 25.72 45.44 11.85
CA HIS A 112 26.32 45.84 10.57
C HIS A 112 25.99 44.84 9.47
N TRP A 113 26.09 43.54 9.80
CA TRP A 113 25.70 42.45 8.92
C TRP A 113 24.20 42.51 8.57
N LEU A 114 23.31 42.72 9.54
CA LEU A 114 21.87 42.87 9.29
C LEU A 114 21.51 44.04 8.36
N LEU A 115 22.33 45.10 8.37
CA LEU A 115 22.14 46.28 7.54
C LEU A 115 22.73 46.15 6.13
N GLU A 116 23.37 45.02 5.79
CA GLU A 116 23.89 44.78 4.45
C GLU A 116 22.77 44.89 3.40
N PRO A 117 22.99 45.64 2.30
CA PRO A 117 21.96 45.87 1.29
C PRO A 117 21.39 44.56 0.73
N GLY A 118 20.07 44.38 0.86
CA GLY A 118 19.34 43.24 0.31
C GLY A 118 19.20 42.04 1.24
N LEU A 119 19.98 41.94 2.32
CA LEU A 119 19.95 40.78 3.23
C LEU A 119 18.56 40.57 3.86
N LEU A 120 17.92 41.65 4.33
CA LEU A 120 16.58 41.59 4.93
C LEU A 120 15.44 41.62 3.92
N ARG A 121 15.71 41.67 2.60
CA ARG A 121 14.67 41.80 1.56
C ARG A 121 14.31 40.49 0.85
N ARG A 122 15.07 39.41 1.07
CA ARG A 122 14.82 38.11 0.43
C ARG A 122 15.16 36.94 1.34
N ALA A 123 14.63 35.77 0.99
CA ALA A 123 15.11 34.50 1.50
C ALA A 123 16.52 34.20 0.98
N ARG A 124 17.30 33.44 1.76
CA ARG A 124 18.63 32.97 1.36
C ARG A 124 18.58 31.54 0.82
N SER A 125 19.42 31.24 -0.16
CA SER A 125 19.55 29.89 -0.68
C SER A 125 20.31 28.98 0.30
N LYS A 126 20.23 27.66 0.09
CA LYS A 126 20.96 26.70 0.91
C LYS A 126 22.47 26.90 0.79
N GLU A 127 22.95 27.20 -0.41
CA GLU A 127 24.36 27.44 -0.73
C GLU A 127 24.88 28.67 0.02
N GLU A 128 24.12 29.77 0.04
CA GLU A 128 24.50 30.98 0.77
C GLU A 128 24.62 30.73 2.29
N LEU A 129 23.78 29.85 2.84
CA LEU A 129 23.82 29.46 4.25
C LEU A 129 25.02 28.54 4.55
N ILE A 130 25.34 27.64 3.62
CA ILE A 130 26.52 26.79 3.68
C ILE A 130 27.79 27.65 3.69
N ASP A 131 27.92 28.58 2.76
CA ASP A 131 29.09 29.44 2.63
C ASP A 131 29.34 30.28 3.90
N GLU A 132 28.28 30.79 4.52
CA GLU A 132 28.41 31.51 5.80
C GLU A 132 28.89 30.58 6.92
N LEU A 133 28.28 29.40 7.06
CA LEU A 133 28.68 28.46 8.10
C LEU A 133 30.13 27.99 7.89
N ASP A 134 30.55 27.75 6.66
CA ASP A 134 31.94 27.40 6.33
C ASP A 134 32.91 28.54 6.64
N GLY A 135 32.51 29.78 6.37
CA GLY A 135 33.26 30.97 6.76
C GLY A 135 33.48 31.07 8.28
N LEU A 136 32.50 30.64 9.09
CA LEU A 136 32.63 30.57 10.55
C LEU A 136 33.46 29.37 11.01
N LEU A 137 33.28 28.20 10.37
CA LEU A 137 33.98 26.96 10.71
C LEU A 137 35.48 27.02 10.35
N SER A 138 35.85 27.62 9.22
CA SER A 138 37.24 27.76 8.79
C SER A 138 38.12 28.56 9.76
N ARG A 139 37.52 29.42 10.58
CA ARG A 139 38.20 30.20 11.63
C ARG A 139 38.33 29.43 12.96
N ALA A 140 37.68 28.28 13.09
CA ALA A 140 37.67 27.49 14.31
C ALA A 140 38.86 26.53 14.38
N THR A 141 39.77 26.78 15.33
CA THR A 141 41.00 26.00 15.52
C THR A 141 40.87 24.87 16.55
N SER A 142 39.71 24.69 17.16
CA SER A 142 39.46 23.66 18.17
C SER A 142 38.01 23.16 18.12
N ARG A 143 37.75 21.96 18.65
CA ARG A 143 36.40 21.39 18.72
C ARG A 143 35.42 22.31 19.45
N ALA A 144 35.84 22.94 20.55
CA ALA A 144 35.00 23.91 21.26
C ALA A 144 34.62 25.11 20.37
N ARG A 145 35.54 25.64 19.57
CA ARG A 145 35.26 26.75 18.64
C ARG A 145 34.37 26.33 17.47
N VAL A 146 34.50 25.11 16.97
CA VAL A 146 33.62 24.54 15.95
C VAL A 146 32.18 24.48 16.46
N TRP A 147 31.99 24.03 17.69
CA TRP A 147 30.67 23.92 18.31
C TRP A 147 30.06 25.28 18.63
N MET A 148 30.90 26.24 19.00
CA MET A 148 30.53 27.65 19.14
C MET A 148 30.08 28.24 17.79
N ALA A 149 30.79 27.96 16.70
CA ALA A 149 30.47 28.45 15.36
C ALA A 149 29.07 27.98 14.89
N LEU A 150 28.72 26.70 15.09
CA LEU A 150 27.38 26.18 14.77
C LEU A 150 26.26 26.94 15.49
N ARG A 151 26.46 27.26 16.78
CA ARG A 151 25.48 27.98 17.60
C ARG A 151 25.38 29.45 17.21
N ARG A 152 26.52 30.08 16.90
CA ARG A 152 26.58 31.46 16.40
C ARG A 152 25.91 31.62 15.04
N PHE A 153 26.14 30.68 14.13
CA PHE A 153 25.43 30.59 12.86
C PHE A 153 23.92 30.52 13.07
N LYS A 154 23.43 29.56 13.87
CA LYS A 154 22.00 29.43 14.16
C LYS A 154 21.42 30.71 14.77
N MET A 155 22.11 31.34 15.71
CA MET A 155 21.63 32.57 16.35
C MET A 155 21.53 33.74 15.37
N ARG A 156 22.55 33.96 14.54
CA ARG A 156 22.57 34.99 13.50
C ARG A 156 21.45 34.81 12.50
N GLU A 157 21.25 33.58 12.03
CA GLU A 157 20.18 33.28 11.07
C GLU A 157 18.79 33.36 11.71
N THR A 158 18.63 32.92 12.96
CA THR A 158 17.35 33.11 13.70
C THR A 158 17.03 34.59 13.88
N LEU A 159 18.04 35.43 14.12
CA LEU A 159 17.89 36.89 14.23
C LEU A 159 17.45 37.50 12.89
N ARG A 160 18.10 37.14 11.77
CA ARG A 160 17.72 37.59 10.43
C ARG A 160 16.29 37.17 10.07
N ILE A 161 15.98 35.88 10.22
CA ILE A 161 14.66 35.33 9.89
C ILE A 161 13.57 35.94 10.78
N GLY A 162 13.83 36.05 12.08
CA GLY A 162 12.91 36.66 13.04
C GLY A 162 12.62 38.12 12.74
N LEU A 163 13.64 38.89 12.35
CA LEU A 163 13.45 40.29 11.96
C LEU A 163 12.66 40.41 10.63
N GLN A 164 12.95 39.57 9.64
CA GLN A 164 12.18 39.55 8.38
C GLN A 164 10.71 39.16 8.59
N ASP A 165 10.45 38.21 9.49
CA ASP A 165 9.09 37.80 9.90
C ASP A 165 8.34 38.96 10.59
N LEU A 166 8.99 39.64 11.55
CA LEU A 166 8.40 40.78 12.26
C LEU A 166 8.11 41.99 11.35
N LEU A 167 8.94 42.21 10.34
CA LEU A 167 8.76 43.28 9.35
C LEU A 167 7.77 42.91 8.23
N GLY A 168 7.31 41.66 8.17
CA GLY A 168 6.45 41.16 7.11
C GLY A 168 7.16 40.95 5.76
N ASN A 169 8.49 40.89 5.74
CA ASN A 169 9.28 40.64 4.53
C ASN A 169 9.28 39.15 4.14
N LEU A 170 9.01 38.25 5.09
CA LEU A 170 8.78 36.83 4.85
C LEU A 170 7.38 36.46 5.34
N ASN A 171 6.64 35.73 4.51
CA ASN A 171 5.41 35.06 4.95
C ASN A 171 5.73 33.80 5.75
N LEU A 172 4.70 33.16 6.33
CA LEU A 172 4.87 31.96 7.15
C LEU A 172 5.70 30.88 6.44
N THR A 173 5.36 30.56 5.19
CA THR A 173 6.06 29.53 4.41
C THR A 173 7.54 29.86 4.23
N GLY A 174 7.86 31.12 3.95
CA GLY A 174 9.25 31.58 3.86
C GLY A 174 9.99 31.44 5.19
N VAL A 175 9.35 31.78 6.32
CA VAL A 175 9.95 31.65 7.65
C VAL A 175 10.23 30.19 7.98
N THR A 176 9.25 29.29 7.81
CA THR A 176 9.44 27.88 8.17
C THR A 176 10.47 27.19 7.29
N GLN A 177 10.46 27.50 5.99
CA GLN A 177 11.46 26.98 5.05
C GLN A 177 12.88 27.45 5.42
N GLN A 178 13.07 28.74 5.71
CA GLN A 178 14.39 29.26 6.10
C GLN A 178 14.89 28.63 7.40
N LEU A 179 14.02 28.44 8.41
CA LEU A 179 14.38 27.76 9.65
C LEU A 179 14.76 26.29 9.41
N SER A 180 14.02 25.58 8.55
CA SER A 180 14.35 24.22 8.12
C SER A 180 15.69 24.15 7.38
N LEU A 181 15.99 25.10 6.50
CA LEU A 181 17.28 25.17 5.81
C LEU A 181 18.45 25.38 6.78
N VAL A 182 18.29 26.23 7.80
CA VAL A 182 19.30 26.41 8.86
C VAL A 182 19.57 25.09 9.59
N ALA A 183 18.52 24.30 9.87
CA ALA A 183 18.67 22.99 10.48
C ALA A 183 19.37 21.99 9.56
N ASP A 184 18.97 21.89 8.29
CA ASP A 184 19.61 21.03 7.28
C ASP A 184 21.12 21.34 7.15
N VAL A 185 21.49 22.62 7.02
CA VAL A 185 22.89 23.04 6.87
C VAL A 185 23.71 22.76 8.13
N ALA A 186 23.15 23.03 9.31
CA ALA A 186 23.84 22.73 10.57
C ALA A 186 24.03 21.21 10.78
N LEU A 187 23.02 20.40 10.45
CA LEU A 187 23.10 18.94 10.50
C LEU A 187 24.13 18.39 9.52
N GLN A 188 24.15 18.88 8.29
CA GLN A 188 25.11 18.45 7.26
C GLN A 188 26.56 18.70 7.73
N ARG A 189 26.87 19.90 8.20
CA ARG A 189 28.22 20.20 8.69
C ARG A 189 28.57 19.44 9.97
N ALA A 190 27.61 19.27 10.90
CA ALA A 190 27.83 18.44 12.09
C ALA A 190 28.14 16.97 11.73
N TYR A 191 27.40 16.39 10.78
CA TYR A 191 27.65 15.06 10.25
C TYR A 191 29.06 14.92 9.67
N GLU A 192 29.46 15.83 8.77
CA GLU A 192 30.78 15.77 8.11
C GLU A 192 31.93 15.89 9.10
N LEU A 193 31.82 16.82 10.06
CA LEU A 193 32.83 17.03 11.10
C LEU A 193 32.98 15.80 12.01
N CYS A 194 31.87 15.23 12.47
CA CYS A 194 31.87 14.04 13.30
C CYS A 194 32.37 12.80 12.53
N ARG A 195 31.98 12.66 11.26
CA ARG A 195 32.46 11.57 10.38
C ARG A 195 33.96 11.66 10.18
N ALA A 196 34.49 12.84 9.84
CA ALA A 196 35.92 13.05 9.64
C ALA A 196 36.75 12.76 10.92
N GLU A 197 36.19 13.01 12.10
CA GLU A 197 36.83 12.62 13.36
C GLU A 197 36.87 11.10 13.55
N LEU A 198 35.76 10.40 13.29
CA LEU A 198 35.68 8.95 13.46
C LEU A 198 36.49 8.19 12.41
N VAL A 199 36.48 8.61 11.14
CA VAL A 199 37.29 8.02 10.07
C VAL A 199 38.78 8.10 10.42
N ARG A 200 39.26 9.22 11.00
CA ARG A 200 40.66 9.32 11.45
C ARG A 200 41.03 8.34 12.55
N ARG A 201 40.07 7.86 13.34
CA ARG A 201 40.31 6.92 14.46
C ARG A 201 40.10 5.46 14.07
N HIS A 202 39.15 5.19 13.18
CA HIS A 202 38.66 3.85 12.90
C HIS A 202 38.83 3.42 11.43
N GLY A 203 39.21 4.33 10.53
CA GLY A 203 39.23 4.10 9.09
C GLY A 203 37.85 4.27 8.46
N GLU A 204 37.79 4.20 7.13
CA GLU A 204 36.52 4.30 6.38
C GLU A 204 35.63 3.06 6.62
N PRO A 205 34.33 3.23 6.94
CA PRO A 205 33.38 2.12 7.03
C PRO A 205 33.18 1.47 5.65
N ARG A 206 33.12 0.13 5.60
CA ARG A 206 32.98 -0.62 4.35
C ARG A 206 31.85 -1.65 4.42
N CYS A 207 31.23 -1.94 3.29
CA CYS A 207 30.21 -2.98 3.14
C CYS A 207 30.29 -3.65 1.77
N GLU A 208 29.64 -4.81 1.61
CA GLU A 208 29.62 -5.56 0.34
C GLU A 208 28.66 -4.89 -0.67
N GLY A 209 29.23 -4.30 -1.73
CA GLY A 209 28.51 -3.77 -2.88
C GLY A 209 28.57 -4.70 -4.10
N SER A 210 27.89 -4.32 -5.19
CA SER A 210 27.82 -5.10 -6.44
C SER A 210 29.16 -5.22 -7.19
N SER A 211 30.16 -4.39 -6.84
CA SER A 211 31.53 -4.47 -7.38
C SER A 211 32.60 -4.90 -6.35
N GLY A 212 32.20 -5.22 -5.11
CA GLY A 212 33.09 -5.55 -3.99
C GLY A 212 33.02 -4.55 -2.82
N ASN A 213 34.09 -4.46 -2.02
CA ASN A 213 34.15 -3.75 -0.74
C ASN A 213 34.17 -2.21 -0.92
N GLU A 214 32.98 -1.59 -1.00
CA GLU A 214 32.76 -0.16 -1.20
C GLU A 214 32.62 0.59 0.14
N GLY A 215 32.61 1.93 0.10
CA GLY A 215 32.38 2.76 1.28
C GLY A 215 30.92 2.71 1.74
N CYS A 216 30.69 2.50 3.04
CA CYS A 216 29.33 2.38 3.59
C CYS A 216 28.72 3.75 3.89
N GLY A 217 27.53 4.03 3.34
CA GLY A 217 26.81 5.29 3.49
C GLY A 217 26.12 5.47 4.85
N PHE A 218 25.84 6.74 5.21
CA PHE A 218 25.03 7.14 6.37
C PHE A 218 24.20 8.37 6.02
N THR A 219 22.94 8.38 6.44
CA THR A 219 22.01 9.48 6.19
C THR A 219 21.17 9.79 7.43
N ILE A 220 20.78 11.05 7.56
CA ILE A 220 19.91 11.57 8.60
C ILE A 220 18.58 11.91 7.95
N ILE A 221 17.51 11.30 8.45
CA ILE A 221 16.14 11.59 8.03
C ILE A 221 15.51 12.55 9.02
N GLY A 222 15.06 13.69 8.52
CA GLY A 222 14.22 14.63 9.24
C GLY A 222 12.78 14.15 9.23
N MET A 223 12.16 14.19 10.40
CA MET A 223 10.79 13.79 10.65
C MET A 223 9.97 14.99 11.13
N GLY A 224 8.66 14.80 11.31
CA GLY A 224 7.79 15.82 11.89
C GLY A 224 7.88 17.16 11.14
N LYS A 225 8.09 18.26 11.86
CA LYS A 225 8.15 19.59 11.26
C LYS A 225 9.40 19.82 10.41
N LEU A 226 10.54 19.25 10.78
CA LEU A 226 11.76 19.39 9.97
C LEU A 226 11.57 18.71 8.61
N GLY A 227 11.02 17.49 8.64
CA GLY A 227 10.73 16.71 7.46
C GLY A 227 9.70 17.36 6.53
N GLY A 228 8.67 18.01 7.09
CA GLY A 228 7.67 18.79 6.36
C GLY A 228 8.09 20.21 5.94
N GLU A 229 9.31 20.66 6.27
CA GLU A 229 9.79 22.04 6.04
C GLU A 229 8.95 23.13 6.77
N GLU A 230 8.52 22.79 7.98
CA GLU A 230 7.56 23.50 8.82
C GLU A 230 8.13 23.90 10.18
N LEU A 231 9.45 24.04 10.30
CA LEU A 231 10.06 24.45 11.57
C LEU A 231 9.56 25.82 12.01
N ASN A 232 9.26 25.94 13.31
CA ASN A 232 9.00 27.22 13.97
C ASN A 232 10.17 27.59 14.89
N PHE A 233 10.17 28.81 15.44
CA PHE A 233 11.28 29.34 16.23
C PHE A 233 11.71 28.43 17.39
N SER A 234 10.78 27.78 18.10
CA SER A 234 11.12 26.89 19.22
C SER A 234 10.73 25.44 18.91
N SER A 235 11.07 24.94 17.72
CA SER A 235 10.85 23.53 17.37
C SER A 235 11.96 22.62 17.89
N ASP A 236 11.57 21.38 18.16
CA ASP A 236 12.50 20.26 18.23
C ASP A 236 12.73 19.76 16.80
N ILE A 237 13.91 19.19 16.54
CA ILE A 237 14.17 18.47 15.29
C ILE A 237 14.05 16.98 15.57
N ASP A 238 13.04 16.36 14.95
CA ASP A 238 12.81 14.93 15.03
C ASP A 238 13.69 14.22 13.99
N LEU A 239 14.57 13.31 14.42
CA LEU A 239 15.56 12.67 13.54
C LEU A 239 15.51 11.14 13.62
N MET A 240 15.88 10.51 12.51
CA MET A 240 16.19 9.08 12.41
C MET A 240 17.54 8.92 11.69
N PHE A 241 18.32 7.92 12.10
CA PHE A 241 19.67 7.69 11.59
C PHE A 241 19.75 6.33 10.91
N ILE A 242 20.30 6.33 9.70
CA ILE A 242 20.29 5.18 8.81
C ILE A 242 21.69 5.00 8.27
N TYR A 243 22.18 3.76 8.29
CA TYR A 243 23.36 3.38 7.51
C TYR A 243 23.01 2.32 6.49
N GLU A 244 23.86 2.19 5.48
CA GLU A 244 23.56 1.38 4.30
C GLU A 244 23.48 -0.12 4.63
N ALA A 245 24.54 -0.69 5.21
CA ALA A 245 24.62 -2.13 5.47
C ALA A 245 25.61 -2.48 6.59
N GLU A 246 25.48 -3.71 7.10
CA GLU A 246 26.44 -4.28 8.05
C GLU A 246 27.83 -4.44 7.42
N GLY A 247 28.86 -4.43 8.26
CA GLY A 247 30.25 -4.50 7.83
C GLY A 247 31.19 -4.00 8.92
N GLU A 248 32.43 -3.72 8.53
CA GLU A 248 33.46 -3.23 9.44
C GLU A 248 34.25 -2.10 8.79
N THR A 249 34.76 -1.21 9.63
CA THR A 249 35.69 -0.17 9.22
C THR A 249 37.02 -0.73 8.73
N ALA A 250 37.75 0.06 7.95
CA ALA A 250 39.05 -0.34 7.40
C ALA A 250 40.15 -0.47 8.47
N GLY A 251 39.97 0.13 9.65
CA GLY A 251 41.04 0.30 10.64
C GLY A 251 42.03 1.41 10.25
N VAL A 252 42.95 1.73 11.15
CA VAL A 252 44.07 2.65 10.92
C VAL A 252 45.40 1.98 11.24
N ILE A 253 46.47 2.38 10.58
CA ILE A 253 47.83 1.87 10.86
C ILE A 253 48.33 2.54 12.14
N GLY A 254 48.54 1.74 13.19
CA GLY A 254 49.07 2.22 14.47
C GLY A 254 50.58 2.52 14.43
N PRO A 255 51.14 3.11 15.48
CA PRO A 255 52.56 3.46 15.56
C PRO A 255 53.52 2.25 15.39
N SER A 256 53.04 1.04 15.68
CA SER A 256 53.78 -0.23 15.52
C SER A 256 53.66 -0.86 14.13
N GLY A 257 52.93 -0.24 13.20
CA GLY A 257 52.62 -0.79 11.87
C GLY A 257 51.45 -1.78 11.84
N ALA A 258 50.86 -2.12 13.00
CA ALA A 258 49.69 -3.00 13.08
C ALA A 258 48.38 -2.25 12.77
N LEU A 259 47.42 -2.94 12.15
CA LEU A 259 46.08 -2.42 11.93
C LEU A 259 45.30 -2.39 13.25
N ILE A 260 44.83 -1.22 13.68
CA ILE A 260 44.11 -1.01 14.94
C ILE A 260 42.82 -0.21 14.72
N GLY A 261 41.96 -0.17 15.73
CA GLY A 261 40.78 0.70 15.72
C GLY A 261 39.62 0.22 14.83
N ARG A 262 39.68 -1.01 14.31
CA ARG A 262 38.59 -1.61 13.55
C ARG A 262 37.39 -1.89 14.44
N VAL A 263 36.24 -1.38 14.03
CA VAL A 263 34.93 -1.53 14.69
C VAL A 263 33.86 -1.87 13.64
N SER A 264 32.73 -2.42 14.09
CA SER A 264 31.58 -2.68 13.22
C SER A 264 30.97 -1.38 12.68
N ASN A 265 30.31 -1.45 11.53
CA ASN A 265 29.58 -0.32 10.97
C ASN A 265 28.51 0.18 11.95
N HIS A 266 27.77 -0.73 12.61
CA HIS A 266 26.80 -0.36 13.62
C HIS A 266 27.42 0.49 14.76
N GLU A 267 28.55 0.05 15.32
CA GLU A 267 29.25 0.80 16.38
C GLU A 267 29.77 2.16 15.88
N PHE A 268 30.35 2.18 14.68
CA PHE A 268 30.85 3.41 14.06
C PHE A 268 29.73 4.44 13.85
N PHE A 269 28.61 4.02 13.26
CA PHE A 269 27.49 4.91 12.97
C PHE A 269 26.68 5.27 14.22
N ALA A 270 26.61 4.41 15.24
CA ALA A 270 26.05 4.78 16.54
C ALA A 270 26.85 5.93 17.17
N ARG A 271 28.18 5.83 17.19
CA ARG A 271 29.07 6.92 17.66
C ARG A 271 28.95 8.19 16.81
N LEU A 272 28.78 8.03 15.49
CA LEU A 272 28.55 9.17 14.60
C LEU A 272 27.25 9.90 14.97
N GLY A 273 26.16 9.14 15.13
CA GLY A 273 24.86 9.66 15.55
C GLY A 273 24.93 10.37 16.91
N GLU A 274 25.60 9.77 17.89
CA GLU A 274 25.85 10.40 19.20
C GLU A 274 26.61 11.73 19.07
N GLY A 275 27.68 11.74 18.26
CA GLY A 275 28.46 12.96 18.01
C GLY A 275 27.64 14.08 17.38
N VAL A 276 26.77 13.75 16.41
CA VAL A 276 25.84 14.71 15.79
C VAL A 276 24.82 15.22 16.82
N ILE A 277 24.22 14.33 17.61
CA ILE A 277 23.26 14.71 18.66
C ILE A 277 23.90 15.68 19.64
N GLN A 278 25.12 15.42 20.10
CA GLN A 278 25.80 16.33 21.02
C GLN A 278 26.12 17.67 20.34
N ALA A 279 26.64 17.65 19.11
CA ALA A 279 27.01 18.87 18.38
C ALA A 279 25.85 19.86 18.25
N ILE A 280 24.66 19.33 17.95
CA ILE A 280 23.43 20.09 17.75
C ILE A 280 22.70 20.37 19.07
N GLY A 281 22.61 19.36 19.95
CA GLY A 281 21.73 19.30 21.11
C GLY A 281 22.29 19.91 22.40
N ASP A 282 23.60 19.88 22.61
CA ASP A 282 24.21 20.25 23.89
C ASP A 282 24.03 21.75 24.20
N LEU A 283 23.79 22.04 25.48
CA LEU A 283 23.69 23.41 25.97
C LEU A 283 25.07 23.95 26.32
N THR A 284 25.47 25.07 25.72
CA THR A 284 26.73 25.78 26.00
C THR A 284 26.45 27.23 26.42
N GLY A 285 27.49 28.03 26.69
CA GLY A 285 27.35 29.47 26.94
C GLY A 285 26.70 30.25 25.78
N GLU A 286 26.76 29.71 24.56
CA GLU A 286 26.09 30.25 23.36
C GLU A 286 24.70 29.64 23.12
N GLY A 287 24.19 28.86 24.07
CA GLY A 287 22.96 28.08 23.91
C GLY A 287 23.20 26.75 23.18
N ARG A 288 22.17 26.28 22.48
CA ARG A 288 22.17 25.07 21.65
C ARG A 288 21.76 25.42 20.22
N VAL A 289 22.08 24.55 19.26
CA VAL A 289 21.66 24.75 17.87
C VAL A 289 20.17 24.44 17.77
N PHE A 290 19.79 23.19 18.06
CA PHE A 290 18.40 22.73 18.15
C PHE A 290 18.24 21.71 19.28
N ARG A 291 17.02 21.51 19.78
CA ARG A 291 16.71 20.32 20.59
C ARG A 291 16.50 19.15 19.65
N VAL A 292 17.16 18.03 19.92
CA VAL A 292 17.07 16.82 19.09
C VAL A 292 16.14 15.81 19.75
N ASP A 293 15.19 15.29 18.97
CA ASP A 293 14.30 14.21 19.39
C ASP A 293 14.48 12.97 18.52
N MET A 294 14.79 11.84 19.15
CA MET A 294 15.01 10.55 18.48
C MET A 294 13.85 9.57 18.73
N ARG A 295 12.71 10.02 19.30
CA ARG A 295 11.62 9.13 19.73
C ARG A 295 10.82 8.49 18.60
N LEU A 296 10.90 9.02 17.38
CA LEU A 296 10.16 8.51 16.21
C LEU A 296 10.88 7.36 15.48
N ARG A 297 12.09 6.97 15.92
CA ARG A 297 12.78 5.78 15.42
C ARG A 297 12.08 4.49 15.90
N PRO A 298 12.28 3.35 15.22
CA PRO A 298 11.77 2.04 15.63
C PRO A 298 12.02 1.78 17.11
N GLU A 299 11.01 1.25 17.80
CA GLU A 299 11.03 0.94 19.24
C GLU A 299 11.29 2.17 20.16
N GLY A 300 11.25 3.37 19.59
CA GLY A 300 11.38 4.64 20.31
C GLY A 300 12.66 4.71 21.13
N ARG A 301 12.56 5.01 22.43
CA ARG A 301 13.72 5.13 23.32
C ARG A 301 14.44 3.80 23.58
N SER A 302 13.72 2.69 23.44
CA SER A 302 14.24 1.34 23.76
C SER A 302 15.01 0.72 22.60
N GLY A 303 14.80 1.22 21.37
CA GLY A 303 15.51 0.72 20.18
C GLY A 303 16.91 1.30 20.01
N PRO A 304 17.77 0.62 19.23
CA PRO A 304 19.02 1.17 18.70
C PRO A 304 18.93 2.61 18.23
N LEU A 305 20.03 3.36 18.38
CA LEU A 305 20.10 4.74 17.90
C LEU A 305 20.12 4.82 16.37
N VAL A 306 20.74 3.82 15.74
CA VAL A 306 20.93 3.71 14.29
C VAL A 306 20.50 2.33 13.84
N TYR A 307 19.93 2.23 12.64
CA TYR A 307 19.61 0.95 11.99
C TYR A 307 20.20 0.92 10.58
N SER A 308 20.54 -0.27 10.10
CA SER A 308 20.84 -0.48 8.69
C SER A 308 19.56 -0.32 7.87
N LEU A 309 19.69 -0.03 6.57
CA LEU A 309 18.55 0.04 5.66
C LEU A 309 17.73 -1.26 5.69
N ARG A 310 18.40 -2.42 5.72
CA ARG A 310 17.78 -3.73 5.89
C ARG A 310 17.10 -3.89 7.26
N GLY A 311 17.68 -3.33 8.33
CA GLY A 311 17.06 -3.32 9.65
C GLY A 311 15.71 -2.59 9.67
N TYR A 312 15.64 -1.44 8.99
CA TYR A 312 14.38 -0.72 8.81
C TYR A 312 13.34 -1.50 8.01
N GLU A 313 13.76 -2.18 6.94
CA GLU A 313 12.91 -3.05 6.12
C GLU A 313 12.23 -4.12 6.99
N LEU A 314 13.04 -4.89 7.72
CA LEU A 314 12.58 -5.99 8.56
C LEU A 314 11.62 -5.50 9.65
N TYR A 315 11.89 -4.34 10.24
CA TYR A 315 11.05 -3.75 11.27
C TYR A 315 9.67 -3.37 10.72
N TYR A 316 9.61 -2.58 9.64
CA TYR A 316 8.34 -2.10 9.10
C TYR A 316 7.53 -3.19 8.41
N GLU A 317 8.17 -4.23 7.87
CA GLU A 317 7.46 -5.43 7.37
C GLU A 317 6.79 -6.23 8.49
N SER A 318 7.43 -6.34 9.66
CA SER A 318 7.01 -7.28 10.71
C SER A 318 6.24 -6.65 11.86
N TRP A 319 6.61 -5.42 12.26
CA TRP A 319 6.17 -4.80 13.53
C TRP A 319 5.62 -3.38 13.37
N GLY A 320 5.72 -2.79 12.18
CA GLY A 320 5.40 -1.39 11.94
C GLY A 320 3.96 -1.02 12.30
N GLN A 321 3.80 -0.02 13.17
CA GLN A 321 2.52 0.44 13.69
C GLN A 321 1.94 1.60 12.87
N THR A 322 0.62 1.79 12.94
CA THR A 322 -0.04 2.80 12.10
C THR A 322 0.24 4.25 12.47
N TRP A 323 0.52 4.55 13.74
CA TRP A 323 0.96 5.89 14.10
C TRP A 323 2.35 6.23 13.50
N GLU A 324 3.19 5.22 13.27
CA GLU A 324 4.48 5.39 12.60
C GLU A 324 4.30 5.75 11.12
N ARG A 325 3.26 5.24 10.47
CA ARG A 325 2.89 5.65 9.10
C ARG A 325 2.63 7.14 9.03
N MET A 326 1.82 7.69 9.94
CA MET A 326 1.55 9.13 10.01
C MET A 326 2.82 9.96 10.23
N ALA A 327 3.73 9.48 11.08
CA ALA A 327 5.00 10.15 11.32
C ALA A 327 5.90 10.14 10.07
N LEU A 328 5.97 9.00 9.37
CA LEU A 328 6.80 8.77 8.18
C LEU A 328 6.29 9.49 6.93
N ILE A 329 5.04 9.96 6.87
CA ILE A 329 4.56 10.84 5.78
C ILE A 329 5.49 12.03 5.58
N LYS A 330 6.05 12.56 6.67
CA LYS A 330 6.95 13.71 6.63
C LYS A 330 8.43 13.33 6.54
N ALA A 331 8.78 12.05 6.36
CA ALA A 331 10.17 11.62 6.28
C ALA A 331 10.89 12.25 5.07
N ARG A 332 12.01 12.94 5.31
CA ARG A 332 12.84 13.57 4.27
C ARG A 332 14.33 13.46 4.62
N PRO A 333 15.23 13.14 3.68
CA PRO A 333 16.67 13.25 3.91
C PRO A 333 17.07 14.71 4.19
N VAL A 334 17.78 14.95 5.30
CA VAL A 334 18.21 16.30 5.71
C VAL A 334 19.72 16.50 5.73
N ALA A 335 20.48 15.42 5.94
CA ALA A 335 21.93 15.44 5.94
C ALA A 335 22.51 14.04 5.68
N GLY A 336 23.77 13.97 5.24
CA GLY A 336 24.45 12.72 4.91
C GLY A 336 24.32 12.32 3.45
N ASP A 337 24.30 11.02 3.17
CA ASP A 337 24.18 10.48 1.82
C ASP A 337 22.75 10.66 1.28
N PRO A 338 22.54 11.43 0.19
CA PRO A 338 21.21 11.64 -0.38
C PRO A 338 20.66 10.38 -1.08
N LEU A 339 21.51 9.55 -1.69
CA LEU A 339 21.08 8.33 -2.40
C LEU A 339 20.54 7.30 -1.41
N LEU A 340 21.21 7.14 -0.27
CA LEU A 340 20.72 6.29 0.82
C LEU A 340 19.41 6.83 1.42
N GLY A 341 19.31 8.16 1.54
CA GLY A 341 18.08 8.81 1.99
C GLY A 341 16.88 8.52 1.08
N ASP A 342 17.07 8.65 -0.23
CA ASP A 342 16.06 8.31 -1.24
C ASP A 342 15.71 6.82 -1.22
N ALA A 343 16.70 5.96 -1.00
CA ALA A 343 16.48 4.52 -0.85
C ALA A 343 15.58 4.22 0.37
N PHE A 344 15.81 4.88 1.51
CA PHE A 344 14.94 4.75 2.68
C PHE A 344 13.51 5.23 2.39
N VAL A 345 13.33 6.41 1.79
CA VAL A 345 11.99 6.94 1.48
C VAL A 345 11.23 5.99 0.55
N LYS A 346 11.91 5.42 -0.44
CA LYS A 346 11.33 4.39 -1.33
C LYS A 346 10.98 3.11 -0.58
N LEU A 347 11.81 2.68 0.36
CA LEU A 347 11.59 1.49 1.19
C LEU A 347 10.35 1.64 2.08
N VAL A 348 10.17 2.79 2.73
CA VAL A 348 9.00 3.01 3.61
C VAL A 348 7.74 3.41 2.86
N ALA A 349 7.81 3.83 1.59
CA ALA A 349 6.64 4.27 0.84
C ALA A 349 5.53 3.21 0.72
N PRO A 350 5.79 1.91 0.46
CA PRO A 350 4.76 0.86 0.50
C PRO A 350 4.17 0.64 1.90
N PHE A 351 4.97 0.85 2.95
CA PHE A 351 4.51 0.81 4.33
C PHE A 351 3.60 2.01 4.62
N ILE A 352 3.89 3.23 4.16
CA ILE A 352 3.05 4.40 4.41
C ILE A 352 1.77 4.36 3.54
N TYR A 353 1.94 4.14 2.24
CA TYR A 353 0.93 4.32 1.20
C TYR A 353 0.53 2.98 0.57
N ARG A 354 -0.34 2.23 1.26
CA ARG A 354 -0.81 0.92 0.80
C ARG A 354 -1.69 1.03 -0.45
N ARG A 355 -1.42 0.19 -1.47
CA ARG A 355 -2.15 0.21 -2.75
C ARG A 355 -3.61 -0.28 -2.64
N SER A 356 -3.90 -1.16 -1.69
CA SER A 356 -5.26 -1.50 -1.29
C SER A 356 -5.61 -0.77 0.00
N LEU A 357 -6.84 -0.27 0.10
CA LEU A 357 -7.39 0.29 1.32
C LEU A 357 -7.41 -0.81 2.38
N ASP A 358 -6.45 -0.80 3.30
CA ASP A 358 -6.45 -1.74 4.41
C ASP A 358 -7.55 -1.32 5.38
N TYR A 359 -8.57 -2.16 5.53
CA TYR A 359 -9.73 -1.95 6.41
C TYR A 359 -9.33 -1.74 7.88
N SER A 360 -8.13 -2.17 8.29
CA SER A 360 -7.54 -1.84 9.60
C SER A 360 -7.16 -0.35 9.72
N ALA A 361 -6.71 0.29 8.64
CA ALA A 361 -6.25 1.67 8.63
C ALA A 361 -7.39 2.67 8.95
N ILE A 362 -8.60 2.43 8.45
CA ILE A 362 -9.78 3.25 8.78
C ILE A 362 -10.10 3.16 10.28
N GLY A 363 -10.13 1.94 10.83
CA GLY A 363 -10.37 1.73 12.27
C GLY A 363 -9.29 2.37 13.15
N GLU A 364 -8.04 2.33 12.72
CA GLU A 364 -6.91 2.95 13.43
C GLU A 364 -6.91 4.47 13.35
N ILE A 365 -7.28 5.05 12.20
CA ILE A 365 -7.52 6.50 12.05
C ILE A 365 -8.60 6.96 13.04
N ARG A 366 -9.67 6.18 13.19
CA ARG A 366 -10.72 6.47 14.20
C ARG A 366 -10.20 6.37 15.63
N ALA A 367 -9.49 5.30 15.97
CA ALA A 367 -8.87 5.17 17.30
C ALA A 367 -7.85 6.29 17.59
N MET A 368 -7.22 6.87 16.57
CA MET A 368 -6.37 8.06 16.71
C MET A 368 -7.19 9.33 16.94
N LYS A 369 -8.25 9.55 16.15
CA LYS A 369 -9.21 10.65 16.34
C LYS A 369 -9.78 10.65 17.76
N ASP A 370 -10.25 9.51 18.25
CA ASP A 370 -10.83 9.40 19.60
C ASP A 370 -9.81 9.69 20.70
N ARG A 371 -8.56 9.25 20.53
CA ARG A 371 -7.46 9.58 21.46
C ARG A 371 -7.11 11.07 21.45
N ILE A 372 -7.21 11.73 20.29
CA ILE A 372 -7.04 13.17 20.16
C ILE A 372 -8.19 13.87 20.89
N ASP A 373 -9.45 13.55 20.56
CA ASP A 373 -10.64 14.16 21.18
C ASP A 373 -10.70 13.92 22.70
N THR A 374 -10.32 12.73 23.20
CA THR A 374 -10.29 12.43 24.65
C THR A 374 -9.22 13.23 25.40
N LYS A 375 -8.09 13.53 24.74
CA LYS A 375 -7.03 14.38 25.33
C LYS A 375 -7.40 15.86 25.31
N ILE A 376 -8.32 16.27 24.44
CA ILE A 376 -8.86 17.63 24.36
C ILE A 376 -9.96 17.77 25.42
N GLY A 377 -9.59 18.18 26.63
CA GLY A 377 -10.57 18.45 27.70
C GLY A 377 -11.55 19.58 27.31
N ARG A 378 -12.77 19.60 27.86
CA ARG A 378 -13.79 20.64 27.58
C ARG A 378 -13.66 21.90 28.46
N GLY A 379 -12.44 22.26 28.87
CA GLY A 379 -12.15 23.40 29.73
C GLY A 379 -11.76 24.68 28.98
N GLN A 380 -11.81 25.84 29.64
CA GLN A 380 -11.39 27.12 29.03
C GLN A 380 -9.91 27.17 28.64
N GLU A 381 -9.05 26.41 29.31
CA GLU A 381 -7.62 26.24 28.95
C GLU A 381 -7.45 25.67 27.54
N THR A 382 -8.34 24.76 27.12
CA THR A 382 -8.28 24.09 25.82
C THR A 382 -8.48 25.06 24.66
N PHE A 383 -9.42 26.00 24.79
CA PHE A 383 -9.68 27.02 23.77
C PHE A 383 -8.56 28.04 23.63
N ARG A 384 -7.62 28.12 24.59
CA ARG A 384 -6.46 29.02 24.52
C ARG A 384 -5.23 28.35 23.94
N HIS A 385 -5.24 27.02 23.78
CA HIS A 385 -4.08 26.26 23.33
C HIS A 385 -4.07 26.12 21.81
N VAL A 386 -3.28 26.91 21.08
CA VAL A 386 -3.35 27.03 19.61
C VAL A 386 -3.01 25.74 18.84
N LYS A 387 -2.17 24.86 19.42
CA LYS A 387 -1.73 23.62 18.77
C LYS A 387 -2.59 22.40 19.08
N LEU A 388 -2.76 22.08 20.36
CA LEU A 388 -3.47 20.91 20.88
C LEU A 388 -4.92 21.18 21.28
N GLY A 389 -5.35 22.45 21.29
CA GLY A 389 -6.71 22.83 21.62
C GLY A 389 -7.71 22.49 20.53
N TYR A 390 -8.97 22.76 20.85
CA TYR A 390 -10.11 22.54 19.96
C TYR A 390 -10.01 23.48 18.74
N GLY A 391 -10.11 22.95 17.51
CA GLY A 391 -9.87 23.73 16.30
C GLY A 391 -8.40 24.10 16.07
N GLY A 392 -7.48 23.43 16.77
CA GLY A 392 -6.06 23.75 16.77
C GLY A 392 -5.32 23.21 15.55
N ILE A 393 -4.05 23.59 15.43
CA ILE A 393 -3.24 23.21 14.27
C ILE A 393 -3.10 21.68 14.10
N ARG A 394 -3.08 20.92 15.20
CA ARG A 394 -2.95 19.46 15.14
C ARG A 394 -4.12 18.82 14.40
N GLU A 395 -5.32 19.37 14.50
CA GLU A 395 -6.51 18.87 13.78
C GLU A 395 -6.33 19.06 12.26
N VAL A 396 -5.75 20.19 11.82
CA VAL A 396 -5.45 20.42 10.39
C VAL A 396 -4.42 19.41 9.88
N GLU A 397 -3.32 19.20 10.63
CA GLU A 397 -2.28 18.21 10.29
C GLU A 397 -2.89 16.80 10.20
N PHE A 398 -3.78 16.46 11.13
CA PHE A 398 -4.44 15.16 11.19
C PHE A 398 -5.37 14.92 9.99
N ILE A 399 -6.15 15.94 9.57
CA ILE A 399 -6.98 15.85 8.36
C ILE A 399 -6.10 15.50 7.17
N VAL A 400 -5.05 16.30 6.92
CA VAL A 400 -4.16 16.11 5.77
C VAL A 400 -3.55 14.70 5.76
N GLN A 401 -2.95 14.30 6.89
CA GLN A 401 -2.31 12.99 7.02
C GLN A 401 -3.30 11.83 6.84
N THR A 402 -4.55 11.99 7.31
CA THR A 402 -5.61 10.99 7.14
C THR A 402 -5.90 10.76 5.66
N PHE A 403 -6.11 11.83 4.89
CA PHE A 403 -6.36 11.71 3.45
C PHE A 403 -5.16 11.11 2.71
N GLN A 404 -3.94 11.45 3.11
CA GLN A 404 -2.73 10.87 2.52
C GLN A 404 -2.60 9.37 2.79
N LEU A 405 -2.97 8.89 3.98
CA LEU A 405 -2.98 7.46 4.26
C LEU A 405 -4.09 6.72 3.49
N LEU A 406 -5.28 7.32 3.38
CA LEU A 406 -6.43 6.69 2.72
C LEU A 406 -6.27 6.63 1.20
N TYR A 407 -5.79 7.70 0.58
CA TYR A 407 -5.79 7.85 -0.88
C TYR A 407 -4.39 7.85 -1.50
N GLY A 408 -3.34 8.07 -0.70
CA GLY A 408 -1.98 8.20 -1.22
C GLY A 408 -1.45 6.92 -1.86
N GLY A 409 -1.98 5.75 -1.50
CA GLY A 409 -1.68 4.49 -2.16
C GLY A 409 -2.01 4.47 -3.66
N GLY A 410 -3.22 4.94 -4.00
CA GLY A 410 -3.74 5.03 -5.36
C GLY A 410 -3.37 6.32 -6.08
N ASP A 411 -3.14 7.41 -5.35
CA ASP A 411 -2.75 8.70 -5.91
C ASP A 411 -1.42 9.22 -5.32
N PRO A 412 -0.28 9.01 -6.02
CA PRO A 412 1.00 9.56 -5.60
C PRO A 412 1.06 11.09 -5.54
N TRP A 413 0.17 11.81 -6.23
CA TRP A 413 0.16 13.28 -6.26
C TRP A 413 0.03 13.87 -4.86
N ILE A 414 -0.83 13.28 -4.02
CA ILE A 414 -1.12 13.81 -2.69
C ILE A 414 -0.05 13.46 -1.64
N ARG A 415 1.00 12.71 -1.99
CA ARG A 415 2.13 12.34 -1.09
C ARG A 415 3.09 13.49 -0.83
N GLU A 416 2.56 14.65 -0.48
CA GLU A 416 3.27 15.87 -0.18
C GLU A 416 3.51 16.03 1.33
N PRO A 417 4.75 16.02 1.82
CA PRO A 417 5.06 16.15 3.24
C PRO A 417 4.58 17.45 3.91
N ASN A 418 4.59 18.56 3.16
CA ASN A 418 4.25 19.87 3.71
C ASN A 418 2.73 20.07 3.76
N THR A 419 2.21 20.47 4.93
CA THR A 419 0.78 20.53 5.24
C THR A 419 0.01 21.49 4.34
N LEU A 420 0.53 22.70 4.10
CA LEU A 420 -0.14 23.68 3.23
C LEU A 420 -0.12 23.25 1.76
N ARG A 421 1.01 22.74 1.27
CA ARG A 421 1.10 22.18 -0.09
C ARG A 421 0.20 20.96 -0.25
N ALA A 422 0.12 20.09 0.76
CA ALA A 422 -0.74 18.92 0.74
C ALA A 422 -2.22 19.29 0.74
N LEU A 423 -2.64 20.30 1.51
CA LEU A 423 -4.01 20.85 1.42
C LEU A 423 -4.34 21.30 0.00
N GLN A 424 -3.43 22.03 -0.66
CA GLN A 424 -3.62 22.43 -2.06
C GLN A 424 -3.76 21.21 -2.98
N ARG A 425 -2.85 20.23 -2.84
CA ARG A 425 -2.89 19.01 -3.68
C ARG A 425 -4.15 18.15 -3.47
N LEU A 426 -4.70 18.14 -2.26
CA LEU A 426 -5.98 17.49 -1.95
C LEU A 426 -7.14 18.21 -2.64
N ALA A 427 -7.13 19.54 -2.66
CA ALA A 427 -8.14 20.34 -3.35
C ALA A 427 -8.06 20.17 -4.88
N ASP A 428 -6.85 20.18 -5.45
CA ASP A 428 -6.63 19.98 -6.89
C ASP A 428 -7.20 18.64 -7.40
N ARG A 429 -7.26 17.62 -6.53
CA ARG A 429 -7.79 16.28 -6.83
C ARG A 429 -9.25 16.09 -6.40
N GLY A 430 -9.89 17.12 -5.86
CA GLY A 430 -11.29 17.07 -5.43
C GLY A 430 -11.54 16.24 -4.16
N HIS A 431 -10.50 15.93 -3.38
CA HIS A 431 -10.67 15.24 -2.09
C HIS A 431 -11.26 16.16 -1.01
N ILE A 432 -11.03 17.46 -1.13
CA ILE A 432 -11.65 18.51 -0.32
C ILE A 432 -12.17 19.61 -1.24
N THR A 433 -13.20 20.33 -0.80
CA THR A 433 -13.76 21.47 -1.53
C THR A 433 -12.83 22.68 -1.47
N THR A 434 -12.96 23.60 -2.44
CA THR A 434 -12.21 24.87 -2.46
C THR A 434 -12.43 25.70 -1.20
N ASP A 435 -13.65 25.70 -0.66
CA ASP A 435 -14.00 26.42 0.58
C ASP A 435 -13.33 25.79 1.82
N GLN A 436 -13.30 24.46 1.89
CA GLN A 436 -12.58 23.73 2.95
C GLN A 436 -11.08 23.99 2.89
N HIS A 437 -10.50 23.99 1.68
CA HIS A 437 -9.10 24.34 1.47
C HIS A 437 -8.79 25.75 1.97
N ALA A 438 -9.55 26.76 1.51
CA ALA A 438 -9.35 28.14 1.93
C ALA A 438 -9.45 28.29 3.46
N THR A 439 -10.50 27.71 4.05
CA THR A 439 -10.72 27.72 5.51
C THR A 439 -9.54 27.12 6.28
N LEU A 440 -9.08 25.93 5.88
CA LEU A 440 -8.00 25.21 6.56
C LEU A 440 -6.64 25.88 6.36
N ALA A 441 -6.33 26.35 5.14
CA ALA A 441 -5.06 27.00 4.82
C ALA A 441 -4.92 28.36 5.53
N GLU A 442 -5.98 29.17 5.54
CA GLU A 442 -6.00 30.44 6.28
C GLU A 442 -5.88 30.21 7.78
N ALA A 443 -6.62 29.25 8.33
CA ALA A 443 -6.55 28.93 9.76
C ALA A 443 -5.19 28.39 10.17
N TYR A 444 -4.60 27.48 9.39
CA TYR A 444 -3.25 26.96 9.66
C TYR A 444 -2.22 28.08 9.66
N THR A 445 -2.29 28.97 8.66
CA THR A 445 -1.39 30.12 8.52
C THR A 445 -1.51 31.07 9.71
N PHE A 446 -2.75 31.43 10.07
CA PHE A 446 -3.02 32.30 11.20
C PHE A 446 -2.55 31.69 12.53
N LEU A 447 -2.97 30.46 12.83
CA LEU A 447 -2.65 29.80 14.10
C LEU A 447 -1.15 29.53 14.26
N ARG A 448 -0.43 29.21 13.18
CA ARG A 448 1.05 29.12 13.21
C ARG A 448 1.70 30.48 13.42
N THR A 449 1.17 31.54 12.83
CA THR A 449 1.69 32.90 13.07
C THR A 449 1.50 33.32 14.54
N VAL A 450 0.34 33.02 15.13
CA VAL A 450 0.10 33.22 16.58
C VAL A 450 1.13 32.44 17.40
N GLU A 451 1.35 31.17 17.08
CA GLU A 451 2.38 30.37 17.74
C GLU A 451 3.78 30.97 17.58
N HIS A 452 4.17 31.43 16.39
CA HIS A 452 5.46 32.10 16.17
C HIS A 452 5.61 33.33 17.07
N ARG A 453 4.57 34.17 17.19
CA ARG A 453 4.61 35.37 18.05
C ARG A 453 4.65 35.06 19.54
N LEU A 454 4.04 33.95 19.98
CA LEU A 454 4.18 33.46 21.35
C LEU A 454 5.61 32.98 21.63
N GLN A 455 6.19 32.21 20.70
CA GLN A 455 7.48 31.56 20.90
C GLN A 455 8.67 32.52 20.75
N ILE A 456 8.62 33.47 19.81
CA ILE A 456 9.75 34.36 19.50
C ILE A 456 10.12 35.27 20.68
N LEU A 457 9.19 35.54 21.60
CA LEU A 457 9.44 36.44 22.74
C LEU A 457 10.63 35.98 23.59
N HIS A 458 10.60 34.73 24.04
CA HIS A 458 11.60 34.14 24.94
C HIS A 458 12.22 32.85 24.39
N HIS A 459 11.90 32.48 23.14
CA HIS A 459 12.34 31.23 22.51
C HIS A 459 11.85 29.96 23.22
N LEU A 460 10.68 30.03 23.86
CA LEU A 460 10.06 28.93 24.62
C LEU A 460 8.97 28.23 23.81
N GLN A 461 8.67 26.96 24.12
CA GLN A 461 7.58 26.18 23.52
C GLN A 461 6.20 26.59 24.08
N THR A 462 5.89 27.88 24.03
CA THR A 462 4.61 28.43 24.49
C THR A 462 3.55 28.26 23.41
N HIS A 463 2.46 27.57 23.75
CA HIS A 463 1.34 27.31 22.83
C HIS A 463 0.00 27.86 23.32
N THR A 464 -0.02 28.48 24.51
CA THR A 464 -1.25 28.97 25.14
C THR A 464 -1.27 30.49 25.10
N LEU A 465 -2.41 31.08 24.73
CA LEU A 465 -2.61 32.53 24.77
C LEU A 465 -2.44 33.07 26.20
N PRO A 466 -1.93 34.30 26.41
CA PRO A 466 -1.82 34.92 27.74
C PRO A 466 -3.18 34.99 28.47
N THR A 467 -3.16 34.93 29.81
CA THR A 467 -4.35 35.12 30.65
C THR A 467 -4.64 36.58 30.93
N ASP A 468 -3.60 37.39 31.12
CA ASP A 468 -3.71 38.79 31.48
C ASP A 468 -3.94 39.69 30.27
N GLN A 469 -4.65 40.80 30.49
CA GLN A 469 -5.04 41.72 29.42
C GLN A 469 -3.84 42.40 28.75
N ASP A 470 -2.76 42.65 29.50
CA ASP A 470 -1.53 43.25 28.96
C ASP A 470 -0.86 42.33 27.94
N GLY A 471 -0.64 41.07 28.31
CA GLY A 471 -0.06 40.05 27.45
C GLY A 471 -0.85 39.85 26.15
N VAL A 472 -2.19 39.91 26.22
CA VAL A 472 -3.04 39.83 25.02
C VAL A 472 -2.88 41.07 24.13
N VAL A 473 -2.83 42.28 24.69
CA VAL A 473 -2.57 43.51 23.92
C VAL A 473 -1.22 43.43 23.21
N LYS A 474 -0.17 43.04 23.92
CA LYS A 474 1.19 42.90 23.38
C LYS A 474 1.24 41.83 22.28
N LEU A 475 0.56 40.70 22.46
CA LEU A 475 0.45 39.66 21.43
C LEU A 475 -0.28 40.16 20.18
N ALA A 476 -1.43 40.83 20.34
CA ALA A 476 -2.21 41.38 19.24
C ALA A 476 -1.37 42.39 18.42
N ARG A 477 -0.64 43.28 19.10
CA ARG A 477 0.27 44.23 18.42
C ARG A 477 1.39 43.54 17.65
N ARG A 478 2.02 42.48 18.19
CA ARG A 478 3.03 41.69 17.46
C ARG A 478 2.48 40.95 16.24
N LEU A 479 1.17 40.70 16.23
CA LEU A 479 0.46 40.12 15.09
C LEU A 479 0.03 41.17 14.07
N GLY A 480 0.29 42.46 14.33
CA GLY A 480 -0.05 43.57 13.44
C GLY A 480 -1.43 44.20 13.72
N TYR A 481 -2.11 43.80 14.80
CA TYR A 481 -3.32 44.49 15.25
C TYR A 481 -2.92 45.73 16.04
N SER A 482 -3.03 46.89 15.40
CA SER A 482 -2.58 48.17 15.94
C SER A 482 -3.71 49.21 15.92
N PRO A 483 -3.74 50.17 16.87
CA PRO A 483 -4.83 51.15 16.98
C PRO A 483 -5.03 52.04 15.75
N ASP A 484 -3.97 52.27 14.97
CA ASP A 484 -4.00 53.02 13.70
C ASP A 484 -4.74 52.27 12.60
N ARG A 485 -4.82 50.94 12.68
CA ARG A 485 -5.46 50.07 11.67
C ARG A 485 -6.79 49.52 12.13
N THR A 486 -6.95 49.30 13.44
CA THR A 486 -8.11 48.64 14.03
C THR A 486 -8.54 49.38 15.30
N PRO A 487 -9.79 49.89 15.38
CA PRO A 487 -10.26 50.66 16.54
C PRO A 487 -10.18 49.89 17.87
N ASP A 488 -10.41 48.58 17.85
CA ASP A 488 -10.20 47.67 18.99
C ASP A 488 -9.34 46.46 18.59
N PRO A 489 -8.01 46.56 18.71
CA PRO A 489 -7.07 45.52 18.30
C PRO A 489 -7.26 44.18 19.02
N VAL A 490 -7.65 44.21 20.29
CA VAL A 490 -7.79 42.99 21.11
C VAL A 490 -9.04 42.23 20.74
N SER A 491 -10.17 42.93 20.58
CA SER A 491 -11.42 42.29 20.20
C SER A 491 -11.34 41.72 18.79
N ALA A 492 -10.71 42.44 17.85
CA ALA A 492 -10.48 41.94 16.49
C ALA A 492 -9.64 40.65 16.48
N PHE A 493 -8.50 40.64 17.18
CA PHE A 493 -7.68 39.43 17.32
C PHE A 493 -8.47 38.24 17.90
N ARG A 494 -9.26 38.47 18.95
CA ARG A 494 -10.07 37.41 19.57
C ARG A 494 -11.14 36.88 18.63
N GLN A 495 -11.78 37.75 17.86
CA GLN A 495 -12.78 37.37 16.87
C GLN A 495 -12.16 36.53 15.74
N ASP A 496 -11.01 36.93 15.22
CA ASP A 496 -10.29 36.17 14.19
C ASP A 496 -9.81 34.82 14.71
N TYR A 497 -9.27 34.80 15.92
CA TYR A 497 -8.88 33.54 16.57
C TYR A 497 -10.07 32.58 16.73
N GLN A 498 -11.21 33.06 17.22
CA GLN A 498 -12.43 32.26 17.33
C GLN A 498 -12.96 31.77 15.97
N ARG A 499 -12.96 32.64 14.95
CA ARG A 499 -13.37 32.31 13.58
C ARG A 499 -12.53 31.17 13.02
N HIS A 500 -11.20 31.23 13.17
CA HIS A 500 -10.30 30.19 12.65
C HIS A 500 -10.46 28.86 13.38
N ILE A 501 -10.50 28.82 14.71
CA ILE A 501 -10.67 27.56 15.44
C ILE A 501 -12.03 26.90 15.17
N GLN A 502 -13.10 27.69 15.04
CA GLN A 502 -14.42 27.17 14.67
C GLN A 502 -14.47 26.69 13.20
N GLY A 503 -13.74 27.35 12.31
CA GLY A 503 -13.57 26.93 10.92
C GLY A 503 -12.89 25.57 10.81
N VAL A 504 -11.74 25.41 11.47
CA VAL A 504 -10.99 24.14 11.54
C VAL A 504 -11.87 23.04 12.11
N ARG A 505 -12.56 23.32 13.22
CA ARG A 505 -13.39 22.30 13.85
C ARG A 505 -14.54 21.84 12.95
N ARG A 506 -15.26 22.78 12.33
CA ARG A 506 -16.35 22.42 11.41
C ARG A 506 -15.83 21.58 10.24
N ALA A 507 -14.66 21.91 9.70
CA ALA A 507 -14.02 21.11 8.66
C ALA A 507 -13.60 19.73 9.17
N TYR A 508 -13.00 19.64 10.36
CA TYR A 508 -12.61 18.38 11.01
C TYR A 508 -13.83 17.47 11.22
N ASP A 509 -14.89 17.99 11.83
CA ASP A 509 -16.12 17.24 12.10
C ASP A 509 -16.87 16.86 10.81
N CYS A 510 -16.76 17.65 9.74
CA CYS A 510 -17.39 17.35 8.45
C CYS A 510 -16.61 16.33 7.62
N LEU A 511 -15.28 16.48 7.53
CA LEU A 511 -14.41 15.65 6.68
C LEU A 511 -14.10 14.30 7.33
N LEU A 512 -14.07 14.25 8.67
CA LEU A 512 -13.83 13.05 9.45
C LEU A 512 -15.10 12.59 10.17
N ARG A 513 -16.27 13.01 9.65
CA ARG A 513 -17.58 12.73 10.24
C ARG A 513 -17.81 11.23 10.37
N GLU A 514 -18.05 10.79 11.59
CA GLU A 514 -18.83 9.58 11.83
C GLU A 514 -20.31 9.94 11.68
N PRO A 515 -21.15 9.08 11.07
CA PRO A 515 -22.58 9.24 11.28
C PRO A 515 -22.85 9.20 12.79
N THR A 516 -23.55 10.22 13.28
CA THR A 516 -23.73 10.49 14.71
C THR A 516 -24.37 9.28 15.40
N PRO A 517 -23.81 8.74 16.51
CA PRO A 517 -24.47 7.70 17.29
C PRO A 517 -25.70 8.29 17.99
N GLY A 518 -26.83 8.24 17.29
CA GLY A 518 -28.11 8.81 17.72
C GLY A 518 -29.08 9.14 16.58
N GLU A 519 -28.59 9.26 15.34
CA GLU A 519 -29.45 9.50 14.16
C GLU A 519 -29.69 8.25 13.31
N GLU A 520 -29.00 7.14 13.59
CA GLU A 520 -29.11 5.92 12.81
C GLU A 520 -30.21 5.02 13.35
N ALA A 521 -31.31 4.91 12.60
CA ALA A 521 -32.35 3.93 12.87
C ALA A 521 -31.77 2.52 12.70
N ILE A 522 -31.48 1.83 13.81
CA ILE A 522 -31.27 0.38 13.77
C ILE A 522 -32.57 -0.21 13.19
N PRO A 523 -32.50 -1.00 12.10
CA PRO A 523 -33.68 -1.60 11.51
C PRO A 523 -34.46 -2.37 12.57
N SER A 524 -35.79 -2.26 12.56
CA SER A 524 -36.63 -3.13 13.39
C SER A 524 -36.56 -4.55 12.85
N HIS A 525 -35.59 -5.32 13.33
CA HIS A 525 -35.30 -6.67 12.87
C HIS A 525 -34.81 -7.54 14.04
N PRO A 526 -35.35 -8.76 14.25
CA PRO A 526 -34.99 -9.59 15.42
C PRO A 526 -33.48 -9.84 15.57
N LEU A 527 -32.79 -10.06 14.43
CA LEU A 527 -31.33 -10.19 14.42
C LEU A 527 -30.60 -8.88 14.75
N ALA A 528 -31.13 -7.72 14.36
CA ALA A 528 -30.51 -6.44 14.73
C ALA A 528 -30.61 -6.21 16.24
N ASP A 529 -31.74 -6.54 16.85
CA ASP A 529 -31.94 -6.43 18.30
C ASP A 529 -31.00 -7.35 19.08
N PHE A 530 -30.82 -8.59 18.61
CA PHE A 530 -29.85 -9.52 19.21
C PHE A 530 -28.39 -9.06 19.08
N LEU A 531 -28.01 -8.55 17.91
CA LEU A 531 -26.64 -8.07 17.64
C LEU A 531 -26.31 -6.76 18.37
N ASP A 532 -27.30 -5.89 18.64
CA ASP A 532 -27.12 -4.70 19.48
C ASP A 532 -27.19 -5.02 20.99
N GLY A 533 -27.60 -6.24 21.37
CA GLY A 533 -27.75 -6.68 22.76
C GLY A 533 -29.06 -6.23 23.43
N ARG A 534 -30.08 -5.89 22.63
CA ARG A 534 -31.43 -5.48 23.09
C ARG A 534 -32.39 -6.67 23.26
N ALA A 535 -32.02 -7.85 22.79
CA ALA A 535 -32.83 -9.07 22.87
C ALA A 535 -31.98 -10.34 23.06
N ASP A 536 -32.61 -11.39 23.55
CA ASP A 536 -31.98 -12.70 23.81
C ASP A 536 -31.94 -13.60 22.56
N GLU A 537 -31.16 -14.68 22.61
CA GLU A 537 -30.99 -15.65 21.51
C GLU A 537 -32.31 -16.25 21.00
N GLY A 538 -33.36 -16.30 21.83
CA GLY A 538 -34.66 -16.86 21.48
C GLY A 538 -35.33 -16.16 20.28
N VAL A 539 -35.13 -14.85 20.12
CA VAL A 539 -35.81 -14.07 19.07
C VAL A 539 -35.27 -14.31 17.66
N VAL A 540 -34.05 -14.87 17.53
CA VAL A 540 -33.38 -15.08 16.24
C VAL A 540 -33.44 -16.52 15.73
N ARG A 541 -33.89 -17.47 16.56
CA ARG A 541 -33.91 -18.90 16.19
C ARG A 541 -34.82 -19.19 14.99
N GLU A 542 -36.04 -18.67 15.01
CA GLU A 542 -37.00 -18.86 13.92
C GLU A 542 -36.54 -18.17 12.61
N PRO A 543 -36.10 -16.90 12.61
CA PRO A 543 -35.51 -16.28 11.42
C PRO A 543 -34.32 -17.05 10.82
N LEU A 544 -33.42 -17.57 11.65
CA LEU A 544 -32.28 -18.38 11.19
C LEU A 544 -32.76 -19.69 10.54
N ALA A 545 -33.70 -20.39 11.16
CA ALA A 545 -34.31 -21.60 10.59
C ALA A 545 -34.99 -21.31 9.25
N ALA A 546 -35.74 -20.21 9.15
CA ALA A 546 -36.40 -19.78 7.92
C ALA A 546 -35.41 -19.45 6.79
N SER A 547 -34.18 -19.02 7.14
CA SER A 547 -33.10 -18.76 6.17
C SER A 547 -32.38 -20.04 5.73
N GLY A 548 -32.79 -21.21 6.22
CA GLY A 548 -32.23 -22.50 5.83
C GLY A 548 -31.01 -22.96 6.63
N VAL A 549 -30.73 -22.31 7.77
CA VAL A 549 -29.71 -22.76 8.74
C VAL A 549 -30.19 -24.03 9.43
N ALA A 550 -29.41 -25.10 9.39
CA ALA A 550 -29.74 -26.37 10.02
C ALA A 550 -29.25 -26.44 11.48
N ASP A 551 -28.04 -25.96 11.78
CA ASP A 551 -27.44 -25.96 13.13
C ASP A 551 -27.55 -24.57 13.77
N ILE A 552 -28.74 -24.28 14.30
CA ILE A 552 -29.08 -22.98 14.90
C ILE A 552 -28.15 -22.65 16.08
N ASP A 553 -27.80 -23.64 16.91
CA ASP A 553 -26.96 -23.40 18.09
C ASP A 553 -25.54 -23.02 17.70
N ARG A 554 -25.00 -23.62 16.62
CA ARG A 554 -23.72 -23.18 16.06
C ARG A 554 -23.81 -21.80 15.43
N ALA A 555 -24.85 -21.53 14.65
CA ALA A 555 -25.06 -20.20 14.06
C ALA A 555 -25.11 -19.10 15.11
N LEU A 556 -25.81 -19.33 16.23
CA LEU A 556 -25.84 -18.43 17.38
C LEU A 556 -24.45 -18.16 17.95
N ARG A 557 -23.63 -19.21 18.17
CA ARG A 557 -22.23 -19.05 18.63
C ARG A 557 -21.41 -18.21 17.66
N THR A 558 -21.53 -18.46 16.36
CA THR A 558 -20.84 -17.66 15.34
C THR A 558 -21.29 -16.20 15.40
N LEU A 559 -22.59 -15.91 15.48
CA LEU A 559 -23.10 -14.53 15.58
C LEU A 559 -22.61 -13.82 16.85
N LEU A 560 -22.48 -14.54 17.97
CA LEU A 560 -21.87 -14.00 19.18
C LEU A 560 -20.39 -13.66 18.97
N ILE A 561 -19.62 -14.51 18.28
CA ILE A 561 -18.23 -14.20 17.90
C ILE A 561 -18.17 -12.96 17.00
N LEU A 562 -19.10 -12.81 16.06
CA LEU A 562 -19.17 -11.61 15.20
C LEU A 562 -19.48 -10.34 16.00
N ARG A 563 -20.37 -10.46 17.01
CA ARG A 563 -20.83 -9.35 17.86
C ARG A 563 -19.79 -8.93 18.90
N ASP A 564 -19.24 -9.89 19.62
CA ASP A 564 -18.40 -9.63 20.80
C ASP A 564 -16.90 -9.70 20.47
N GLY A 565 -16.55 -10.38 19.38
CA GLY A 565 -15.18 -10.66 18.96
C GLY A 565 -14.67 -11.99 19.54
N PRO A 566 -13.54 -12.51 19.01
CA PRO A 566 -12.89 -13.68 19.60
C PRO A 566 -12.39 -13.38 21.03
N PRO A 567 -12.17 -14.41 21.87
CA PRO A 567 -11.71 -14.23 23.24
C PRO A 567 -10.51 -13.27 23.35
N PHE A 568 -10.51 -12.41 24.37
CA PHE A 568 -9.48 -11.38 24.63
C PHE A 568 -9.44 -10.17 23.66
N LYS A 569 -10.37 -10.07 22.69
CA LYS A 569 -10.66 -8.82 21.96
C LYS A 569 -11.99 -8.22 22.46
N HIS A 570 -12.07 -6.89 22.54
CA HIS A 570 -13.30 -6.19 22.93
C HIS A 570 -13.86 -5.41 21.75
N THR A 571 -15.09 -5.74 21.35
CA THR A 571 -15.85 -4.98 20.35
C THR A 571 -16.55 -3.78 21.00
N THR A 572 -16.39 -2.58 20.44
CA THR A 572 -17.02 -1.37 20.99
C THR A 572 -18.52 -1.34 20.67
N ALA A 573 -19.29 -0.55 21.45
CA ALA A 573 -20.73 -0.39 21.21
C ALA A 573 -21.06 0.16 19.80
N GLY A 574 -20.19 1.01 19.23
CA GLY A 574 -20.36 1.53 17.86
C GLY A 574 -20.21 0.44 16.79
N VAL A 575 -19.26 -0.48 16.96
CA VAL A 575 -19.06 -1.60 16.03
C VAL A 575 -20.24 -2.57 16.09
N ARG A 576 -20.76 -2.86 17.30
CA ARG A 576 -21.98 -3.67 17.46
C ARG A 576 -23.18 -3.08 16.76
N ARG A 577 -23.41 -1.76 16.87
CA ARG A 577 -24.48 -1.07 16.15
C ARG A 577 -24.31 -1.12 14.64
N THR A 578 -23.08 -1.00 14.15
CA THR A 578 -22.78 -1.11 12.72
C THR A 578 -23.11 -2.52 12.21
N LEU A 579 -22.72 -3.55 12.95
CA LEU A 579 -23.09 -4.93 12.66
C LEU A 579 -24.62 -5.15 12.72
N ALA A 580 -25.29 -4.60 13.72
CA ALA A 580 -26.75 -4.69 13.86
C ALA A 580 -27.48 -4.05 12.66
N ALA A 581 -26.95 -2.95 12.12
CA ALA A 581 -27.49 -2.33 10.91
C ALA A 581 -27.40 -3.23 9.67
N LEU A 582 -26.44 -4.16 9.62
CA LEU A 582 -26.27 -5.13 8.53
C LEU A 582 -27.19 -6.35 8.66
N ALA A 583 -27.94 -6.49 9.76
CA ALA A 583 -28.72 -7.70 10.03
C ALA A 583 -29.68 -8.10 8.88
N PRO A 584 -30.44 -7.19 8.24
CA PRO A 584 -31.30 -7.56 7.13
C PRO A 584 -30.52 -8.12 5.93
N THR A 585 -29.39 -7.48 5.59
CA THR A 585 -28.52 -7.89 4.48
C THR A 585 -27.82 -9.22 4.78
N LEU A 586 -27.40 -9.45 6.02
CA LEU A 586 -26.83 -10.73 6.44
C LEU A 586 -27.86 -11.86 6.28
N MET A 587 -29.10 -11.63 6.73
CA MET A 587 -30.18 -12.61 6.58
C MET A 587 -30.54 -12.89 5.12
N GLU A 588 -30.59 -11.85 4.30
CA GLU A 588 -30.76 -11.99 2.85
C GLU A 588 -29.65 -12.86 2.25
N GLY A 589 -28.39 -12.56 2.56
CA GLY A 589 -27.23 -13.34 2.12
C GLY A 589 -27.30 -14.81 2.54
N LEU A 590 -27.68 -15.09 3.78
CA LEU A 590 -27.86 -16.45 4.28
C LEU A 590 -28.98 -17.19 3.54
N SER A 591 -30.11 -16.55 3.30
CA SER A 591 -31.24 -17.16 2.58
C SER A 591 -30.90 -17.54 1.12
N LEU A 592 -29.99 -16.78 0.50
CA LEU A 592 -29.54 -17.00 -0.88
C LEU A 592 -28.37 -17.99 -0.98
N ALA A 593 -27.67 -18.23 0.12
CA ALA A 593 -26.53 -19.15 0.17
C ALA A 593 -26.98 -20.60 -0.07
N PRO A 594 -26.26 -21.38 -0.90
CA PRO A 594 -26.56 -22.80 -1.07
C PRO A 594 -26.46 -23.61 0.22
N ASP A 595 -25.53 -23.21 1.10
CA ASP A 595 -25.27 -23.78 2.42
C ASP A 595 -25.07 -22.64 3.45
N PRO A 596 -26.13 -22.23 4.16
CA PRO A 596 -26.08 -21.12 5.12
C PRO A 596 -25.18 -21.42 6.33
N ASP A 597 -25.14 -22.67 6.80
CA ASP A 597 -24.27 -23.10 7.89
C ASP A 597 -22.79 -22.96 7.51
N LEU A 598 -22.43 -23.35 6.29
CA LEU A 598 -21.09 -23.14 5.76
C LEU A 598 -20.78 -21.65 5.58
N ALA A 599 -21.75 -20.85 5.14
CA ALA A 599 -21.59 -19.41 4.96
C ALA A 599 -21.17 -18.71 6.27
N LEU A 600 -21.88 -19.02 7.36
CA LEU A 600 -21.57 -18.49 8.69
C LEU A 600 -20.18 -18.93 9.17
N LEU A 601 -19.87 -20.22 9.03
CA LEU A 601 -18.57 -20.76 9.44
C LEU A 601 -17.39 -20.06 8.74
N GLN A 602 -17.49 -19.82 7.43
CA GLN A 602 -16.42 -19.15 6.70
C GLN A 602 -16.40 -17.64 7.00
N CYS A 603 -17.55 -17.03 7.26
CA CYS A 603 -17.63 -15.64 7.72
C CYS A 603 -16.89 -15.43 9.04
N GLU A 604 -17.07 -16.34 10.00
CA GLU A 604 -16.33 -16.35 11.28
C GLU A 604 -14.82 -16.35 11.03
N ARG A 605 -14.34 -17.35 10.28
CA ARG A 605 -12.91 -17.52 9.96
C ARG A 605 -12.32 -16.33 9.20
N PHE A 606 -13.11 -15.74 8.31
CA PHE A 606 -12.70 -14.56 7.56
C PHE A 606 -12.52 -13.35 8.48
N ILE A 607 -13.47 -13.10 9.37
CA ILE A 607 -13.39 -11.97 10.31
C ILE A 607 -12.24 -12.17 11.31
N GLU A 608 -11.99 -13.41 11.76
CA GLU A 608 -10.81 -13.75 12.55
C GLU A 608 -9.50 -13.45 11.80
N GLY A 609 -9.43 -13.81 10.52
CA GLY A 609 -8.26 -13.61 9.66
C GLY A 609 -7.94 -12.14 9.35
N VAL A 610 -8.96 -11.28 9.20
CA VAL A 610 -8.79 -9.84 8.94
C VAL A 610 -8.37 -9.07 10.20
N GLY A 611 -8.68 -9.60 11.38
CA GLY A 611 -8.23 -9.07 12.66
C GLY A 611 -9.03 -7.87 13.21
N SER A 612 -9.50 -6.94 12.37
CA SER A 612 -10.35 -5.79 12.73
C SER A 612 -11.70 -5.82 12.01
N SER A 613 -12.80 -6.02 12.75
CA SER A 613 -14.16 -6.13 12.21
C SER A 613 -14.82 -4.78 11.90
N ALA A 614 -14.37 -3.69 12.55
CA ALA A 614 -15.00 -2.38 12.45
C ALA A 614 -15.03 -1.83 11.01
N GLY A 615 -13.87 -1.78 10.34
CA GLY A 615 -13.77 -1.26 8.98
C GLY A 615 -14.52 -2.13 7.96
N LEU A 616 -14.58 -3.44 8.20
CA LEU A 616 -15.27 -4.39 7.32
C LEU A 616 -16.80 -4.22 7.40
N TYR A 617 -17.35 -4.02 8.61
CA TYR A 617 -18.80 -3.80 8.75
C TYR A 617 -19.22 -2.46 8.11
N ASP A 618 -18.43 -1.41 8.22
CA ASP A 618 -18.73 -0.15 7.53
C ASP A 618 -18.65 -0.27 6.02
N LEU A 619 -17.72 -1.07 5.49
CA LEU A 619 -17.65 -1.36 4.07
C LEU A 619 -18.93 -2.04 3.60
N PHE A 620 -19.38 -3.08 4.29
CA PHE A 620 -20.64 -3.76 3.94
C PHE A 620 -21.86 -2.86 4.09
N LYS A 621 -21.79 -1.88 4.99
CA LYS A 621 -22.86 -0.89 5.13
C LYS A 621 -22.91 0.06 3.93
N GLN A 622 -21.75 0.42 3.38
CA GLN A 622 -21.64 1.24 2.17
C GLN A 622 -21.93 0.44 0.90
N ALA A 623 -21.65 -0.87 0.89
CA ALA A 623 -21.90 -1.77 -0.22
C ALA A 623 -22.65 -3.05 0.22
N PRO A 624 -23.95 -2.96 0.60
CA PRO A 624 -24.73 -4.12 1.05
C PRO A 624 -24.74 -5.32 0.07
N PRO A 625 -24.79 -5.13 -1.27
CA PRO A 625 -24.72 -6.26 -2.21
C PRO A 625 -23.44 -7.10 -2.07
N ALA A 626 -22.31 -6.51 -1.66
CA ALA A 626 -21.07 -7.25 -1.47
C ALA A 626 -21.15 -8.23 -0.29
N LEU A 627 -21.89 -7.90 0.77
CA LEU A 627 -22.14 -8.83 1.89
C LEU A 627 -23.01 -10.02 1.45
N VAL A 628 -24.04 -9.76 0.65
CA VAL A 628 -24.90 -10.81 0.08
C VAL A 628 -24.06 -11.76 -0.80
N ASP A 629 -23.27 -11.20 -1.71
CA ASP A 629 -22.39 -11.98 -2.59
C ASP A 629 -21.32 -12.75 -1.80
N LEU A 630 -20.78 -12.16 -0.74
CA LEU A 630 -19.84 -12.84 0.16
C LEU A 630 -20.48 -14.06 0.83
N MET A 631 -21.69 -13.93 1.38
CA MET A 631 -22.41 -15.07 1.98
C MET A 631 -22.71 -16.16 0.96
N ARG A 632 -23.06 -15.77 -0.27
CA ARG A 632 -23.25 -16.73 -1.38
C ARG A 632 -21.96 -17.47 -1.72
N ILE A 633 -20.82 -16.79 -1.77
CA ILE A 633 -19.51 -17.41 -2.04
C ILE A 633 -19.14 -18.36 -0.90
N PHE A 634 -19.24 -17.90 0.34
CA PHE A 634 -18.93 -18.69 1.53
C PHE A 634 -19.80 -19.94 1.65
N GLY A 635 -21.10 -19.83 1.38
CA GLY A 635 -22.01 -20.98 1.33
C GLY A 635 -21.88 -21.83 0.06
N SER A 636 -21.12 -21.38 -0.94
CA SER A 636 -20.93 -22.13 -2.19
C SER A 636 -19.64 -22.91 -2.22
N SER A 637 -18.53 -22.37 -1.71
CA SER A 637 -17.19 -22.89 -1.97
C SER A 637 -16.25 -22.69 -0.79
N GLU A 638 -15.83 -23.79 -0.16
CA GLU A 638 -14.73 -23.78 0.80
C GLU A 638 -13.42 -23.36 0.16
N PHE A 639 -13.19 -23.75 -1.10
CA PHE A 639 -11.99 -23.41 -1.85
C PHE A 639 -11.82 -21.89 -2.03
N LEU A 640 -12.85 -21.22 -2.57
CA LEU A 640 -12.82 -19.76 -2.75
C LEU A 640 -12.78 -19.04 -1.39
N SER A 641 -13.50 -19.58 -0.40
CA SER A 641 -13.45 -19.04 0.97
C SER A 641 -12.03 -19.07 1.53
N GLN A 642 -11.30 -20.18 1.38
CA GLN A 642 -9.93 -20.31 1.86
C GLN A 642 -8.97 -19.36 1.14
N ILE A 643 -9.14 -19.15 -0.17
CA ILE A 643 -8.36 -18.16 -0.92
C ILE A 643 -8.58 -16.77 -0.33
N LEU A 644 -9.84 -16.38 -0.11
CA LEU A 644 -10.20 -15.07 0.43
C LEU A 644 -9.75 -14.89 1.89
N ILE A 645 -9.86 -15.92 2.73
CA ILE A 645 -9.38 -15.91 4.11
C ILE A 645 -7.86 -15.71 4.15
N ARG A 646 -7.12 -16.36 3.24
CA ARG A 646 -5.67 -16.22 3.15
C ARG A 646 -5.25 -14.86 2.57
N HIS A 647 -6.04 -14.33 1.64
CA HIS A 647 -5.78 -13.08 0.93
C HIS A 647 -6.99 -12.12 1.00
N PRO A 648 -7.27 -11.49 2.17
CA PRO A 648 -8.47 -10.67 2.34
C PRO A 648 -8.57 -9.45 1.40
N ALA A 649 -7.46 -9.00 0.84
CA ALA A 649 -7.42 -7.92 -0.15
C ALA A 649 -8.20 -8.25 -1.43
N LEU A 650 -8.51 -9.52 -1.70
CA LEU A 650 -9.34 -9.93 -2.84
C LEU A 650 -10.82 -9.54 -2.68
N MET A 651 -11.25 -9.04 -1.51
CA MET A 651 -12.58 -8.48 -1.28
C MET A 651 -12.95 -7.36 -2.25
N ASP A 652 -11.95 -6.60 -2.73
CA ASP A 652 -12.17 -5.48 -3.64
C ASP A 652 -12.89 -5.92 -4.94
N LEU A 653 -12.70 -7.18 -5.35
CA LEU A 653 -13.39 -7.79 -6.50
C LEU A 653 -14.91 -7.92 -6.30
N LEU A 654 -15.40 -7.94 -5.05
CA LEU A 654 -16.83 -7.99 -4.73
C LEU A 654 -17.46 -6.59 -4.72
N LEU A 655 -16.66 -5.54 -4.48
CA LEU A 655 -17.14 -4.16 -4.40
C LEU A 655 -17.27 -3.49 -5.78
N LEU A 656 -16.43 -3.88 -6.74
CA LEU A 656 -16.39 -3.28 -8.09
C LEU A 656 -16.65 -4.34 -9.18
N PRO A 657 -17.84 -4.99 -9.19
CA PRO A 657 -18.10 -6.07 -10.12
C PRO A 657 -18.09 -5.67 -11.60
N GLU A 658 -18.32 -4.39 -11.93
CA GLU A 658 -18.32 -3.89 -13.31
C GLU A 658 -16.91 -3.73 -13.90
N GLN A 659 -15.86 -3.69 -13.07
CA GLN A 659 -14.46 -3.65 -13.51
C GLN A 659 -13.84 -5.04 -13.70
N ALA A 660 -14.60 -6.11 -13.44
CA ALA A 660 -14.17 -7.48 -13.71
C ALA A 660 -14.22 -7.73 -15.24
N ASP A 661 -13.34 -7.06 -15.96
CA ASP A 661 -13.22 -7.05 -17.41
C ASP A 661 -13.16 -8.49 -17.96
N HIS A 662 -14.17 -8.87 -18.75
CA HIS A 662 -14.20 -10.16 -19.44
C HIS A 662 -12.98 -10.31 -20.38
N ASN A 663 -12.40 -9.18 -20.84
CA ASN A 663 -11.22 -9.13 -21.71
C ASN A 663 -9.88 -9.15 -20.98
N ARG A 664 -9.85 -9.17 -19.63
CA ARG A 664 -8.59 -9.23 -18.85
C ARG A 664 -7.76 -10.47 -19.17
N SER A 665 -8.37 -11.52 -19.70
CA SER A 665 -7.71 -12.79 -19.97
C SER A 665 -6.61 -12.72 -21.05
N GLY A 666 -6.46 -11.61 -21.79
CA GLY A 666 -5.30 -11.36 -22.67
C GLY A 666 -4.03 -10.91 -21.95
N ARG A 667 -4.11 -10.43 -20.70
CA ARG A 667 -2.96 -9.85 -19.94
C ARG A 667 -2.40 -10.77 -18.86
N VAL A 668 -3.08 -11.89 -18.55
CA VAL A 668 -2.72 -12.78 -17.43
C VAL A 668 -1.29 -13.32 -17.54
N ALA A 669 -0.84 -13.67 -18.75
CA ALA A 669 0.53 -14.14 -18.98
C ALA A 669 1.59 -13.07 -18.67
N GLU A 670 1.35 -11.83 -19.09
CA GLU A 670 2.23 -10.69 -18.81
C GLU A 670 2.24 -10.36 -17.31
N GLU A 671 1.07 -10.35 -16.66
CA GLU A 671 0.95 -10.16 -15.21
C GLU A 671 1.69 -11.24 -14.41
N CYS A 672 1.58 -12.52 -14.83
CA CYS A 672 2.33 -13.63 -14.24
C CYS A 672 3.83 -13.41 -14.33
N LEU A 673 4.33 -13.12 -15.53
CA LEU A 673 5.75 -12.88 -15.76
C LEU A 673 6.26 -11.67 -14.96
N ASN A 674 5.55 -10.54 -14.99
CA ASN A 674 5.96 -9.33 -14.30
C ASN A 674 6.03 -9.52 -12.78
N MET A 675 5.02 -10.17 -12.18
CA MET A 675 4.98 -10.39 -10.74
C MET A 675 6.05 -11.40 -10.28
N VAL A 676 6.31 -12.43 -11.09
CA VAL A 676 7.38 -13.40 -10.80
C VAL A 676 8.76 -12.77 -11.00
N ALA A 677 8.98 -12.01 -12.08
CA ALA A 677 10.24 -11.34 -12.35
C ALA A 677 10.61 -10.31 -11.27
N ALA A 678 9.63 -9.61 -10.72
CA ALA A 678 9.82 -8.66 -9.61
C ALA A 678 10.08 -9.33 -8.25
N ALA A 679 9.81 -10.63 -8.10
CA ALA A 679 10.02 -11.34 -6.85
C ALA A 679 11.50 -11.77 -6.68
N PRO A 680 12.02 -11.78 -5.44
CA PRO A 680 13.37 -12.28 -5.16
C PRO A 680 13.57 -13.72 -5.66
N PRO A 681 14.78 -14.09 -6.12
CA PRO A 681 15.07 -15.45 -6.58
C PRO A 681 14.73 -16.53 -5.53
N GLY A 682 14.50 -17.77 -6.00
CA GLY A 682 14.20 -18.91 -5.14
C GLY A 682 12.70 -19.08 -4.85
N SER A 683 12.35 -19.42 -3.61
CA SER A 683 10.96 -19.76 -3.23
C SER A 683 9.98 -18.61 -3.38
N ALA A 684 10.43 -17.34 -3.28
CA ALA A 684 9.55 -16.18 -3.40
C ALA A 684 8.94 -16.05 -4.81
N ARG A 685 9.66 -16.44 -5.88
CA ARG A 685 9.14 -16.53 -7.25
C ARG A 685 8.06 -17.61 -7.39
N LEU A 686 8.25 -18.75 -6.73
CA LEU A 686 7.26 -19.83 -6.70
C LEU A 686 5.98 -19.38 -5.98
N ASP A 687 6.12 -18.68 -4.86
CA ASP A 687 4.99 -18.12 -4.13
C ASP A 687 4.26 -17.04 -4.93
N ALA A 688 4.98 -16.20 -5.67
CA ALA A 688 4.40 -15.15 -6.51
C ALA A 688 3.49 -15.72 -7.62
N LEU A 689 3.94 -16.78 -8.31
CA LEU A 689 3.14 -17.49 -9.31
C LEU A 689 1.84 -18.03 -8.71
N ARG A 690 1.91 -18.63 -7.51
CA ARG A 690 0.77 -19.22 -6.82
C ARG A 690 -0.23 -18.19 -6.33
N ARG A 691 0.24 -17.05 -5.81
CA ARG A 691 -0.64 -15.94 -5.41
C ARG A 691 -1.43 -15.38 -6.59
N LEU A 692 -0.79 -15.17 -7.74
CA LEU A 692 -1.50 -14.72 -8.94
C LEU A 692 -2.55 -15.75 -9.37
N LYS A 693 -2.13 -17.01 -9.46
CA LYS A 693 -3.02 -18.12 -9.85
C LYS A 693 -4.25 -18.20 -8.95
N GLN A 694 -4.07 -18.09 -7.64
CA GLN A 694 -5.17 -18.05 -6.67
C GLN A 694 -6.07 -16.82 -6.83
N ALA A 695 -5.49 -15.63 -7.04
CA ALA A 695 -6.26 -14.42 -7.25
C ALA A 695 -7.14 -14.50 -8.51
N GLU A 696 -6.59 -15.01 -9.61
CA GLU A 696 -7.34 -15.20 -10.85
C GLU A 696 -8.36 -16.33 -10.77
N GLU A 697 -8.06 -17.46 -10.13
CA GLU A 697 -9.07 -18.50 -9.85
C GLU A 697 -10.21 -17.97 -8.98
N PHE A 698 -9.89 -17.13 -7.98
CA PHE A 698 -10.90 -16.50 -7.15
C PHE A 698 -11.80 -15.58 -7.98
N ARG A 699 -11.21 -14.71 -8.82
CA ARG A 699 -11.96 -13.83 -9.72
C ARG A 699 -12.88 -14.63 -10.67
N ILE A 700 -12.35 -15.67 -11.32
CA ILE A 700 -13.13 -16.53 -12.22
C ILE A 700 -14.26 -17.22 -11.44
N GLY A 701 -13.97 -17.77 -10.26
CA GLY A 701 -14.94 -18.42 -9.39
C GLY A 701 -16.06 -17.52 -8.92
N VAL A 702 -15.76 -16.25 -8.59
CA VAL A 702 -16.75 -15.24 -8.23
C VAL A 702 -17.67 -14.94 -9.42
N LEU A 703 -17.13 -14.67 -10.60
CA LEU A 703 -17.93 -14.39 -11.79
C LEU A 703 -18.84 -15.57 -12.15
N ASP A 704 -18.30 -16.78 -12.05
CA ASP A 704 -19.01 -18.03 -12.32
C ASP A 704 -20.16 -18.27 -11.32
N LEU A 705 -19.90 -18.21 -10.01
CA LEU A 705 -20.91 -18.46 -8.96
C LEU A 705 -22.00 -17.38 -8.90
N LEU A 706 -21.66 -16.14 -9.25
CA LEU A 706 -22.62 -15.04 -9.29
C LEU A 706 -23.41 -15.00 -10.60
N GLY A 707 -23.13 -15.88 -11.57
CA GLY A 707 -23.82 -15.94 -12.85
C GLY A 707 -23.46 -14.81 -13.83
N LYS A 708 -22.27 -14.22 -13.65
CA LYS A 708 -21.72 -13.15 -14.51
C LYS A 708 -20.86 -13.69 -15.66
N ALA A 709 -20.43 -14.96 -15.60
CA ALA A 709 -19.74 -15.66 -16.67
C ALA A 709 -20.44 -16.98 -16.99
N ASP A 710 -20.50 -17.34 -18.26
CA ASP A 710 -21.02 -18.64 -18.70
C ASP A 710 -19.93 -19.73 -18.68
N LEU A 711 -20.31 -20.98 -18.99
CA LEU A 711 -19.37 -22.10 -19.01
C LEU A 711 -18.20 -21.88 -19.99
N ALA A 712 -18.47 -21.30 -21.16
CA ALA A 712 -17.44 -21.08 -22.18
C ALA A 712 -16.44 -20.02 -21.73
N ASP A 713 -16.91 -18.95 -21.09
CA ASP A 713 -16.08 -17.91 -20.52
C ASP A 713 -15.19 -18.44 -19.39
N VAL A 714 -15.77 -19.26 -18.49
CA VAL A 714 -15.05 -19.88 -17.37
C VAL A 714 -13.97 -20.84 -17.89
N SER A 715 -14.31 -21.75 -18.81
CA SER A 715 -13.34 -22.69 -19.37
C SER A 715 -12.22 -21.98 -20.14
N ARG A 716 -12.55 -20.93 -20.90
CA ARG A 716 -11.55 -20.11 -21.60
C ARG A 716 -10.62 -19.40 -20.61
N ALA A 717 -11.16 -18.79 -19.56
CA ALA A 717 -10.37 -18.07 -18.56
C ALA A 717 -9.44 -19.01 -17.78
N LEU A 718 -9.93 -20.18 -17.35
CA LEU A 718 -9.11 -21.20 -16.67
C LEU A 718 -8.04 -21.79 -17.60
N THR A 719 -8.35 -21.96 -18.89
CA THR A 719 -7.38 -22.42 -19.88
C THR A 719 -6.26 -21.40 -20.07
N ARG A 720 -6.60 -20.12 -20.27
CA ARG A 720 -5.61 -19.03 -20.39
C ARG A 720 -4.75 -18.88 -19.13
N LEU A 721 -5.35 -19.06 -17.95
CA LEU A 721 -4.60 -19.07 -16.69
C LEU A 721 -3.60 -20.24 -16.65
N SER A 722 -4.01 -21.43 -17.08
CA SER A 722 -3.09 -22.57 -17.14
C SER A 722 -1.94 -22.34 -18.12
N ASP A 723 -2.22 -21.78 -19.30
CA ASP A 723 -1.21 -21.46 -20.30
C ASP A 723 -0.21 -20.43 -19.76
N ALA A 724 -0.71 -19.37 -19.11
CA ALA A 724 0.12 -18.37 -18.45
C ALA A 724 1.04 -18.99 -17.39
N CYS A 725 0.51 -19.88 -16.53
CA CYS A 725 1.32 -20.57 -15.53
C CYS A 725 2.39 -21.47 -16.14
N VAL A 726 2.07 -22.22 -17.21
CA VAL A 726 3.05 -23.06 -17.91
C VAL A 726 4.12 -22.20 -18.59
N LEU A 727 3.74 -21.10 -19.23
CA LEU A 727 4.67 -20.17 -19.87
C LEU A 727 5.63 -19.54 -18.86
N THR A 728 5.12 -19.08 -17.71
CA THR A 728 5.97 -18.56 -16.62
C THR A 728 6.85 -19.64 -16.02
N ALA A 729 6.37 -20.88 -15.90
CA ALA A 729 7.19 -22.00 -15.45
C ALA A 729 8.30 -22.35 -16.45
N CYS A 730 8.05 -22.24 -17.77
CA CYS A 730 9.08 -22.39 -18.80
C CYS A 730 10.17 -21.32 -18.67
N TRP A 731 9.77 -20.06 -18.44
CA TRP A 731 10.71 -18.96 -18.24
C TRP A 731 11.60 -19.19 -17.01
N LEU A 732 11.01 -19.52 -15.86
CA LEU A 732 11.75 -19.84 -14.62
C LEU A 732 12.70 -21.02 -14.82
N ALA A 733 12.25 -22.07 -15.50
CA ALA A 733 13.05 -23.25 -15.74
C ALA A 733 14.24 -22.98 -16.68
N ARG A 734 14.06 -22.12 -17.70
CA ARG A 734 15.15 -21.69 -18.59
C ARG A 734 16.19 -20.87 -17.82
N GLU A 735 15.76 -19.91 -17.02
CA GLU A 735 16.64 -19.06 -16.21
C GLU A 735 17.49 -19.89 -15.23
N ASP A 736 16.88 -20.86 -14.54
CA ASP A 736 17.57 -21.75 -13.59
C ASP A 736 18.63 -22.64 -14.26
N LEU A 737 18.36 -23.10 -15.50
CA LEU A 737 19.29 -23.97 -16.23
C LEU A 737 20.39 -23.19 -16.96
N GLN A 738 20.16 -21.92 -17.30
CA GLN A 738 21.07 -21.13 -18.13
C GLN A 738 22.44 -20.96 -17.49
N SER A 739 22.52 -20.69 -16.18
CA SER A 739 23.80 -20.51 -15.48
C SER A 739 24.68 -21.77 -15.52
N GLN A 740 24.05 -22.96 -15.50
CA GLN A 740 24.77 -24.22 -15.41
C GLN A 740 25.11 -24.80 -16.79
N TYR A 741 24.15 -24.79 -17.71
CA TYR A 741 24.25 -25.51 -18.99
C TYR A 741 24.32 -24.60 -20.22
N GLY A 742 24.17 -23.29 -20.05
CA GLY A 742 24.17 -22.33 -21.14
C GLY A 742 22.86 -22.38 -21.95
N LEU A 743 22.96 -22.00 -23.23
CA LEU A 743 21.83 -21.99 -24.15
C LEU A 743 22.00 -23.09 -25.22
N PRO A 744 20.90 -23.71 -25.70
CA PRO A 744 20.93 -24.62 -26.85
C PRO A 744 21.58 -23.94 -28.07
N SER A 745 22.51 -24.63 -28.74
CA SER A 745 23.22 -24.09 -29.92
C SER A 745 22.30 -23.82 -31.11
N SER A 746 21.17 -24.54 -31.18
CA SER A 746 20.15 -24.41 -32.20
C SER A 746 18.84 -25.09 -31.77
N GLY A 747 17.78 -24.88 -32.55
CA GLY A 747 16.48 -25.49 -32.29
C GLY A 747 15.66 -24.76 -31.21
N GLY A 748 14.41 -25.16 -31.09
CA GLY A 748 13.48 -24.63 -30.08
C GLY A 748 12.81 -25.76 -29.32
N PHE A 749 12.04 -25.36 -28.31
CA PHE A 749 11.26 -26.23 -27.43
C PHE A 749 9.79 -25.83 -27.43
N VAL A 750 8.89 -26.80 -27.42
CA VAL A 750 7.44 -26.59 -27.35
C VAL A 750 6.84 -27.48 -26.27
N VAL A 751 5.95 -26.90 -25.48
CA VAL A 751 5.05 -27.61 -24.57
C VAL A 751 3.70 -27.76 -25.26
N LEU A 752 3.26 -29.01 -25.41
CA LEU A 752 1.95 -29.36 -25.91
C LEU A 752 1.00 -29.61 -24.73
N GLY A 753 -0.13 -28.91 -24.74
CA GLY A 753 -1.27 -29.22 -23.88
C GLY A 753 -2.10 -30.32 -24.53
N LEU A 754 -2.42 -31.35 -23.75
CA LEU A 754 -3.29 -32.47 -24.10
C LEU A 754 -4.54 -32.46 -23.21
N GLY A 755 -5.43 -33.44 -23.40
CA GLY A 755 -6.59 -33.61 -22.52
C GLY A 755 -7.46 -32.36 -22.44
N LYS A 756 -7.84 -31.93 -21.23
CA LYS A 756 -8.70 -30.74 -21.04
C LYS A 756 -7.96 -29.43 -21.34
N CYS A 757 -6.67 -29.37 -21.02
CA CYS A 757 -5.83 -28.19 -21.29
C CYS A 757 -5.71 -27.96 -22.80
N GLY A 758 -5.46 -29.04 -23.54
CA GLY A 758 -5.38 -29.03 -24.99
C GLY A 758 -6.71 -28.70 -25.68
N ALA A 759 -7.82 -29.25 -25.19
CA ALA A 759 -9.15 -29.00 -25.75
C ALA A 759 -9.73 -27.60 -25.46
N GLU A 760 -9.07 -26.79 -24.64
CA GLU A 760 -9.58 -25.54 -24.07
C GLU A 760 -10.84 -25.74 -23.21
N GLU A 761 -10.89 -26.89 -22.52
CA GLU A 761 -12.01 -27.35 -21.69
C GLU A 761 -11.62 -27.44 -20.22
N MET A 762 -10.74 -26.53 -19.77
CA MET A 762 -10.30 -26.49 -18.38
C MET A 762 -11.47 -26.18 -17.44
N GLY A 763 -11.41 -26.78 -16.26
CA GLY A 763 -12.34 -26.55 -15.14
C GLY A 763 -11.57 -26.54 -13.82
N TYR A 764 -12.21 -26.19 -12.71
CA TYR A 764 -11.57 -26.15 -11.40
C TYR A 764 -10.93 -27.51 -11.02
N GLY A 765 -9.80 -27.48 -10.33
CA GLY A 765 -9.07 -28.68 -9.92
C GLY A 765 -8.67 -29.60 -11.10
N SER A 766 -8.50 -29.06 -12.30
CA SER A 766 -8.02 -29.83 -13.46
C SER A 766 -6.51 -29.96 -13.45
N ASP A 767 -6.04 -31.14 -13.82
CA ASP A 767 -4.62 -31.41 -14.05
C ASP A 767 -4.19 -30.91 -15.43
N LEU A 768 -2.89 -30.69 -15.58
CA LEU A 768 -2.27 -30.34 -16.86
C LEU A 768 -1.70 -31.58 -17.51
N ASP A 769 -2.38 -32.07 -18.55
CA ASP A 769 -1.86 -33.13 -19.41
C ASP A 769 -0.85 -32.51 -20.38
N LEU A 770 0.46 -32.78 -20.20
CA LEU A 770 1.53 -32.13 -20.96
C LEU A 770 2.39 -33.15 -21.74
N ALA A 771 2.87 -32.74 -22.92
CA ALA A 771 3.94 -33.40 -23.65
C ALA A 771 4.99 -32.36 -24.10
N PHE A 772 6.26 -32.75 -24.14
CA PHE A 772 7.37 -31.84 -24.43
C PHE A 772 8.11 -32.27 -25.70
N ALA A 773 8.29 -31.33 -26.61
CA ALA A 773 8.93 -31.57 -27.90
C ALA A 773 10.04 -30.55 -28.19
N TYR A 774 11.08 -30.96 -28.92
CA TYR A 774 12.13 -30.05 -29.40
C TYR A 774 12.51 -30.31 -30.85
N ALA A 775 12.95 -29.26 -31.55
CA ALA A 775 13.06 -29.29 -33.00
C ALA A 775 14.12 -30.27 -33.54
N GLN A 776 15.34 -30.23 -33.00
CA GLN A 776 16.47 -31.00 -33.53
C GLN A 776 17.50 -31.36 -32.47
N GLU A 777 18.27 -32.42 -32.73
CA GLU A 777 19.41 -32.82 -31.91
C GLU A 777 20.56 -31.81 -31.99
N GLY A 778 21.40 -31.75 -30.96
CA GLY A 778 22.51 -30.80 -30.86
C GLY A 778 23.09 -30.75 -29.45
N THR A 779 23.83 -29.68 -29.14
CA THR A 779 24.43 -29.45 -27.82
C THR A 779 24.18 -28.03 -27.31
N THR A 780 24.29 -27.82 -26.00
CA THR A 780 24.29 -26.48 -25.41
C THR A 780 25.68 -25.83 -25.51
N THR A 781 25.72 -24.49 -25.39
CA THR A 781 26.95 -23.68 -25.39
C THR A 781 26.82 -22.53 -24.39
N GLY A 782 27.95 -22.08 -23.83
CA GLY A 782 28.03 -20.90 -22.97
C GLY A 782 27.70 -21.14 -21.49
N GLY A 783 27.59 -22.40 -21.06
CA GLY A 783 27.43 -22.77 -19.65
C GLY A 783 28.71 -23.32 -19.02
N SER A 784 28.63 -23.64 -17.73
CA SER A 784 29.72 -24.36 -17.02
C SER A 784 29.95 -25.79 -17.54
N ARG A 785 28.94 -26.38 -18.19
CA ARG A 785 28.97 -27.72 -18.76
C ARG A 785 28.07 -27.82 -19.99
N ASP A 786 28.65 -28.23 -21.12
CA ASP A 786 27.88 -28.54 -22.33
C ASP A 786 27.21 -29.91 -22.22
N VAL A 787 25.96 -30.00 -22.65
CA VAL A 787 25.15 -31.23 -22.66
C VAL A 787 24.42 -31.39 -23.99
N THR A 788 23.94 -32.59 -24.29
CA THR A 788 23.11 -32.83 -25.47
C THR A 788 21.77 -32.10 -25.34
N HIS A 789 21.13 -31.72 -26.46
CA HIS A 789 19.78 -31.16 -26.47
C HIS A 789 18.78 -32.07 -25.77
N ALA A 790 18.87 -33.37 -26.04
CA ALA A 790 18.01 -34.35 -25.41
C ALA A 790 18.12 -34.29 -23.87
N ASP A 791 19.33 -34.16 -23.31
CA ASP A 791 19.53 -34.05 -21.86
C ASP A 791 19.14 -32.68 -21.30
N TYR A 792 19.39 -31.60 -22.05
CA TYR A 792 18.96 -30.26 -21.66
C TYR A 792 17.43 -30.15 -21.59
N TYR A 793 16.73 -30.58 -22.64
CA TYR A 793 15.27 -30.50 -22.70
C TYR A 793 14.58 -31.48 -21.76
N GLU A 794 15.20 -32.63 -21.45
CA GLU A 794 14.74 -33.52 -20.37
C GLU A 794 14.75 -32.79 -19.02
N ARG A 795 15.86 -32.09 -18.71
CA ARG A 795 15.99 -31.30 -17.48
C ARG A 795 15.05 -30.10 -17.46
N LEU A 796 14.84 -29.45 -18.60
CA LEU A 796 13.91 -28.34 -18.74
C LEU A 796 12.47 -28.80 -18.45
N ALA A 797 12.04 -29.91 -19.05
CA ALA A 797 10.73 -30.52 -18.79
C ALA A 797 10.56 -30.89 -17.30
N ASP A 798 11.56 -31.54 -16.69
CA ASP A 798 11.57 -31.85 -15.25
C ASP A 798 11.45 -30.59 -14.38
N ARG A 799 12.19 -29.52 -14.72
CA ARG A 799 12.15 -28.27 -13.95
C ARG A 799 10.82 -27.53 -14.11
N ILE A 800 10.20 -27.56 -15.28
CA ILE A 800 8.84 -27.03 -15.51
C ILE A 800 7.85 -27.78 -14.60
N CYS A 801 7.87 -29.12 -14.64
CA CYS A 801 7.01 -29.95 -13.79
C CYS A 801 7.21 -29.65 -12.31
N LYS A 802 8.46 -29.54 -11.83
CA LYS A 802 8.77 -29.21 -10.42
C LYS A 802 8.27 -27.82 -10.02
N THR A 803 8.44 -26.83 -10.89
CA THR A 803 7.98 -25.45 -10.65
C THR A 803 6.47 -25.40 -10.41
N LEU A 804 5.71 -26.15 -11.22
CA LEU A 804 4.25 -26.22 -11.13
C LEU A 804 3.76 -27.03 -9.92
N THR A 805 4.43 -28.14 -9.61
CA THR A 805 3.95 -29.15 -8.63
C THR A 805 4.46 -28.96 -7.20
N THR A 806 5.56 -28.22 -6.99
CA THR A 806 6.15 -28.04 -5.65
C THR A 806 5.15 -27.41 -4.67
N ILE A 807 5.05 -27.93 -3.45
CA ILE A 807 4.19 -27.36 -2.41
C ILE A 807 4.97 -26.25 -1.70
N THR A 808 4.37 -25.06 -1.65
CA THR A 808 4.89 -23.90 -0.91
C THR A 808 3.92 -23.49 0.19
N LYS A 809 4.21 -22.41 0.93
CA LYS A 809 3.23 -21.82 1.85
C LYS A 809 1.95 -21.35 1.15
N GLU A 810 2.03 -21.03 -0.14
CA GLU A 810 0.90 -20.66 -0.99
C GLU A 810 0.26 -21.88 -1.69
N GLY A 811 0.66 -23.12 -1.38
CA GLY A 811 0.14 -24.33 -2.03
C GLY A 811 0.90 -24.72 -3.30
N THR A 812 0.20 -25.32 -4.27
CA THR A 812 0.74 -25.73 -5.59
C THR A 812 0.17 -24.85 -6.71
N ALA A 813 0.86 -24.77 -7.85
CA ALA A 813 0.28 -24.11 -9.03
C ALA A 813 -0.66 -25.07 -9.75
N TYR A 814 -0.15 -26.20 -10.24
CA TYR A 814 -0.94 -27.25 -10.90
C TYR A 814 -0.34 -28.62 -10.64
N ARG A 815 -1.21 -29.65 -10.65
CA ARG A 815 -0.79 -31.04 -10.84
C ARG A 815 -0.54 -31.26 -12.33
N VAL A 816 0.51 -32.00 -12.64
CA VAL A 816 0.96 -32.23 -14.02
C VAL A 816 0.97 -33.72 -14.31
N ASP A 817 0.35 -34.12 -15.42
CA ASP A 817 0.33 -35.48 -15.94
C ASP A 817 1.06 -35.51 -17.30
N ILE A 818 2.08 -36.36 -17.40
CA ILE A 818 2.90 -36.51 -18.63
C ILE A 818 2.80 -37.93 -19.20
N ARG A 819 1.82 -38.73 -18.76
CA ARG A 819 1.69 -40.15 -19.17
C ARG A 819 1.31 -40.33 -20.64
N LEU A 820 0.75 -39.29 -21.27
CA LEU A 820 0.34 -39.30 -22.68
C LEU A 820 1.46 -38.92 -23.66
N ARG A 821 2.71 -38.78 -23.20
CA ARG A 821 3.86 -38.60 -24.11
C ARG A 821 4.15 -39.87 -24.92
N PRO A 822 4.79 -39.77 -26.11
CA PRO A 822 5.17 -40.96 -26.88
C PRO A 822 6.00 -41.95 -26.06
N GLY A 823 5.65 -43.23 -26.10
CA GLY A 823 6.29 -44.27 -25.27
C GLY A 823 5.84 -44.31 -23.80
N GLY A 824 4.86 -43.48 -23.41
CA GLY A 824 4.25 -43.48 -22.08
C GLY A 824 5.26 -43.24 -20.96
N SER A 825 5.11 -43.94 -19.82
CA SER A 825 6.02 -43.82 -18.67
C SER A 825 7.45 -44.26 -18.96
N ALA A 826 7.68 -45.08 -19.98
CA ALA A 826 9.00 -45.57 -20.39
C ALA A 826 9.72 -44.63 -21.38
N GLY A 827 9.00 -43.69 -22.00
CA GLY A 827 9.56 -42.69 -22.90
C GLY A 827 10.21 -41.52 -22.16
N ARG A 828 11.15 -40.84 -22.83
CA ARG A 828 11.77 -39.59 -22.36
C ARG A 828 10.71 -38.51 -22.11
N MET A 829 10.93 -37.64 -21.13
CA MET A 829 10.03 -36.52 -20.84
C MET A 829 9.97 -35.56 -22.03
N ALA A 830 11.11 -35.25 -22.64
CA ALA A 830 11.20 -34.43 -23.86
C ALA A 830 11.75 -35.24 -25.04
N GLN A 831 11.11 -35.12 -26.20
CA GLN A 831 11.45 -35.88 -27.42
C GLN A 831 11.62 -34.97 -28.63
N SER A 832 12.49 -35.37 -29.58
CA SER A 832 12.68 -34.61 -30.82
C SER A 832 11.49 -34.75 -31.76
N PHE A 833 11.29 -33.80 -32.66
CA PHE A 833 10.20 -33.85 -33.65
C PHE A 833 10.27 -35.13 -34.50
N ALA A 834 11.46 -35.56 -34.89
CA ALA A 834 11.68 -36.82 -35.60
C ALA A 834 11.22 -38.05 -34.78
N ALA A 835 11.40 -38.04 -33.45
CA ALA A 835 10.93 -39.11 -32.58
C ALA A 835 9.40 -39.15 -32.50
N PHE A 836 8.74 -38.00 -32.42
CA PHE A 836 7.28 -37.89 -32.52
C PHE A 836 6.76 -38.46 -33.84
N GLU A 837 7.32 -38.03 -34.97
CA GLU A 837 6.92 -38.52 -36.31
C GLU A 837 7.11 -40.03 -36.45
N THR A 838 8.24 -40.55 -35.96
CA THR A 838 8.54 -41.98 -35.98
C THR A 838 7.50 -42.77 -35.19
N HIS A 839 7.18 -42.33 -33.96
CA HIS A 839 6.20 -42.98 -33.10
C HIS A 839 4.81 -43.00 -33.74
N PHE A 840 4.30 -41.84 -34.17
CA PHE A 840 2.98 -41.75 -34.78
C PHE A 840 2.87 -42.43 -36.15
N THR A 841 4.00 -42.68 -36.81
CA THR A 841 4.03 -43.42 -38.07
C THR A 841 4.03 -44.94 -37.88
N HIS A 842 4.73 -45.46 -36.87
CA HIS A 842 5.05 -46.90 -36.79
C HIS A 842 4.47 -47.61 -35.57
N THR A 843 4.31 -46.93 -34.44
CA THR A 843 4.05 -47.58 -33.14
C THR A 843 2.84 -47.03 -32.38
N ALA A 844 2.29 -45.88 -32.78
CA ALA A 844 1.18 -45.27 -32.07
C ALA A 844 -0.13 -46.06 -32.23
N GLU A 845 -0.78 -46.32 -31.11
CA GLU A 845 -2.08 -46.97 -31.05
C GLU A 845 -3.22 -45.98 -31.34
N VAL A 846 -4.42 -46.50 -31.65
CA VAL A 846 -5.60 -45.66 -31.97
C VAL A 846 -5.98 -44.73 -30.80
N TRP A 847 -5.89 -45.19 -29.55
CA TRP A 847 -6.17 -44.35 -28.38
C TRP A 847 -5.16 -43.20 -28.20
N GLU A 848 -3.90 -43.37 -28.64
CA GLU A 848 -2.91 -42.28 -28.62
C GLU A 848 -3.29 -41.22 -29.65
N ARG A 849 -3.74 -41.63 -30.83
CA ARG A 849 -4.31 -40.71 -31.83
C ARG A 849 -5.52 -39.97 -31.28
N GLN A 850 -6.44 -40.66 -30.57
CA GLN A 850 -7.58 -40.02 -29.90
C GLN A 850 -7.12 -38.97 -28.88
N ALA A 851 -6.10 -39.27 -28.07
CA ALA A 851 -5.57 -38.32 -27.08
C ALA A 851 -4.97 -37.07 -27.74
N TYR A 852 -4.28 -37.24 -28.87
CA TYR A 852 -3.62 -36.14 -29.59
C TYR A 852 -4.53 -35.33 -30.51
N LEU A 853 -5.77 -35.73 -30.74
CA LEU A 853 -6.79 -34.85 -31.36
C LEU A 853 -6.92 -33.51 -30.61
N ARG A 854 -6.61 -33.52 -29.31
CA ARG A 854 -6.69 -32.36 -28.42
C ARG A 854 -5.36 -31.60 -28.31
N ALA A 855 -4.30 -32.04 -28.99
CA ALA A 855 -2.99 -31.44 -28.85
C ALA A 855 -2.96 -30.01 -29.40
N ARG A 856 -2.48 -29.06 -28.59
CA ARG A 856 -2.16 -27.70 -29.02
C ARG A 856 -0.89 -27.18 -28.33
N PRO A 857 -0.14 -26.27 -28.95
CA PRO A 857 1.00 -25.64 -28.29
C PRO A 857 0.50 -24.63 -27.25
N ILE A 858 1.08 -24.68 -26.04
CA ILE A 858 0.68 -23.80 -24.92
C ILE A 858 1.82 -22.94 -24.39
N ALA A 859 3.08 -23.36 -24.59
CA ALA A 859 4.27 -22.62 -24.20
C ALA A 859 5.48 -23.05 -25.03
N GLY A 860 6.57 -22.29 -24.95
CA GLY A 860 7.80 -22.53 -25.69
C GLY A 860 8.01 -21.54 -26.83
N ASP A 861 8.74 -21.97 -27.86
CA ASP A 861 9.16 -21.10 -28.96
C ASP A 861 8.11 -21.16 -30.10
N PRO A 862 7.46 -20.02 -30.43
CA PRO A 862 6.32 -20.01 -31.35
C PRO A 862 6.69 -20.41 -32.78
N ASP A 863 7.91 -20.12 -33.21
CA ASP A 863 8.37 -20.32 -34.59
C ASP A 863 8.41 -21.80 -35.02
N ILE A 864 8.54 -22.72 -34.07
CA ILE A 864 8.62 -24.16 -34.34
C ILE A 864 7.32 -24.92 -34.00
N ALA A 865 6.38 -24.27 -33.32
CA ALA A 865 5.14 -24.90 -32.88
C ALA A 865 4.22 -25.23 -34.06
N GLY A 866 4.07 -24.30 -35.01
CA GLY A 866 3.24 -24.48 -36.20
C GLY A 866 3.63 -25.69 -37.05
N PRO A 867 4.91 -25.81 -37.46
CA PRO A 867 5.40 -26.96 -38.21
C PRO A 867 5.18 -28.31 -37.51
N LEU A 868 5.44 -28.39 -36.20
CA LEU A 868 5.19 -29.61 -35.41
C LEU A 868 3.72 -30.04 -35.45
N ILE A 869 2.81 -29.09 -35.20
CA ILE A 869 1.38 -29.37 -35.17
C ILE A 869 0.87 -29.78 -36.55
N ALA A 870 1.35 -29.16 -37.62
CA ALA A 870 1.00 -29.54 -38.98
C ALA A 870 1.44 -30.99 -39.28
N ALA A 871 2.69 -31.33 -38.97
CA ALA A 871 3.21 -32.69 -39.15
C ALA A 871 2.42 -33.73 -38.33
N LEU A 872 2.15 -33.44 -37.05
CA LEU A 872 1.35 -34.32 -36.21
C LEU A 872 -0.09 -34.46 -36.70
N SER A 873 -0.71 -33.37 -37.19
CA SER A 873 -2.08 -33.38 -37.71
C SER A 873 -2.24 -34.41 -38.82
N ASP A 874 -1.34 -34.41 -39.80
CA ASP A 874 -1.42 -35.36 -40.92
C ASP A 874 -1.24 -36.82 -40.49
N LEU A 875 -0.48 -37.07 -39.42
CA LEU A 875 -0.33 -38.41 -38.84
C LEU A 875 -1.56 -38.84 -38.03
N ILE A 876 -2.11 -37.94 -37.20
CA ILE A 876 -3.26 -38.19 -36.34
C ILE A 876 -4.52 -38.45 -37.16
N TYR A 877 -4.70 -37.73 -38.28
CA TYR A 877 -5.88 -37.82 -39.15
C TYR A 877 -5.71 -38.78 -40.35
N ARG A 878 -4.70 -39.66 -40.34
CA ARG A 878 -4.57 -40.70 -41.38
C ARG A 878 -5.86 -41.52 -41.52
N PRO A 879 -6.30 -41.89 -42.73
CA PRO A 879 -7.55 -42.64 -42.91
C PRO A 879 -7.62 -43.92 -42.07
N ILE A 880 -8.73 -44.12 -41.37
CA ILE A 880 -9.11 -45.36 -40.69
C ILE A 880 -10.52 -45.73 -41.17
N GLN A 881 -10.80 -47.01 -41.39
CA GLN A 881 -12.15 -47.48 -41.70
C GLN A 881 -13.11 -47.20 -40.54
N ALA A 882 -14.26 -46.60 -40.83
CA ALA A 882 -15.21 -46.16 -39.81
C ALA A 882 -15.75 -47.32 -38.98
N GLU A 883 -15.99 -48.48 -39.61
CA GLU A 883 -16.54 -49.68 -38.97
C GLU A 883 -15.56 -50.26 -37.93
N SER A 884 -14.27 -50.35 -38.27
CA SER A 884 -13.26 -50.88 -37.35
C SER A 884 -12.97 -49.91 -36.20
N LEU A 885 -12.99 -48.61 -36.46
CA LEU A 885 -12.86 -47.58 -35.43
C LEU A 885 -14.07 -47.59 -34.48
N ALA A 886 -15.28 -47.72 -35.00
CA ALA A 886 -16.50 -47.81 -34.20
C ALA A 886 -16.46 -49.01 -33.24
N ALA A 887 -16.03 -50.18 -33.73
CA ALA A 887 -15.87 -51.37 -32.92
C ALA A 887 -14.79 -51.18 -31.82
N TYR A 888 -13.66 -50.56 -32.17
CA TYR A 888 -12.57 -50.24 -31.24
C TYR A 888 -13.04 -49.31 -30.11
N ILE A 889 -13.67 -48.18 -30.46
CA ILE A 889 -14.15 -47.19 -29.50
C ILE A 889 -15.22 -47.80 -28.58
N THR A 890 -16.13 -48.61 -29.13
CA THR A 890 -17.15 -49.31 -28.33
C THR A 890 -16.53 -50.27 -27.31
N ALA A 891 -15.54 -51.06 -27.72
CA ALA A 891 -14.83 -51.99 -26.83
C ALA A 891 -14.03 -51.25 -25.75
N MET A 892 -13.29 -50.21 -26.13
CA MET A 892 -12.54 -49.36 -25.20
C MET A 892 -13.46 -48.70 -24.18
N ARG A 893 -14.59 -48.13 -24.64
CA ARG A 893 -15.55 -47.47 -23.76
C ARG A 893 -16.14 -48.42 -22.74
N ARG A 894 -16.58 -49.60 -23.18
CA ARG A 894 -17.12 -50.65 -22.30
C ARG A 894 -16.12 -51.08 -21.24
N ARG A 895 -14.83 -51.18 -21.59
CA ARG A 895 -13.76 -51.49 -20.64
C ARG A 895 -13.61 -50.37 -19.60
N MET A 896 -13.59 -49.12 -20.03
CA MET A 896 -13.52 -47.96 -19.12
C MET A 896 -14.71 -47.91 -18.15
N GLU A 897 -15.93 -48.18 -18.62
CA GLU A 897 -17.12 -48.25 -17.76
C GLU A 897 -16.96 -49.31 -16.66
N LEU A 898 -16.48 -50.50 -17.02
CA LEU A 898 -16.31 -51.62 -16.08
C LEU A 898 -15.16 -51.44 -15.10
N GLU A 899 -14.04 -50.84 -15.53
CA GLU A 899 -12.81 -50.73 -14.72
C GLU A 899 -12.73 -49.45 -13.89
N LEU A 900 -13.32 -48.34 -14.36
CA LEU A 900 -13.12 -47.01 -13.76
C LEU A 900 -14.37 -46.45 -13.05
N THR A 901 -15.53 -47.10 -13.19
CA THR A 901 -16.76 -46.66 -12.52
C THR A 901 -17.26 -47.70 -11.53
N ARG A 902 -17.93 -47.24 -10.47
CA ARG A 902 -18.63 -48.10 -9.50
C ARG A 902 -20.14 -47.93 -9.61
N GLU A 903 -20.70 -47.74 -10.81
CA GLU A 903 -22.15 -47.54 -11.00
C GLU A 903 -22.98 -48.73 -10.48
N LYS A 904 -22.42 -49.95 -10.51
CA LYS A 904 -23.02 -51.15 -9.91
C LYS A 904 -23.27 -51.02 -8.40
N SER A 905 -22.60 -50.08 -7.72
CA SER A 905 -22.79 -49.77 -6.30
C SER A 905 -23.73 -48.58 -6.04
N GLY A 906 -24.39 -48.05 -7.08
CA GLY A 906 -25.32 -46.92 -6.99
C GLY A 906 -24.64 -45.54 -7.07
N GLU A 907 -23.35 -45.47 -7.41
CA GLU A 907 -22.67 -44.21 -7.72
C GLU A 907 -23.14 -43.64 -9.08
N ARG A 908 -23.30 -42.32 -9.17
CA ARG A 908 -23.63 -41.62 -10.42
C ARG A 908 -22.45 -40.75 -10.84
N HIS A 909 -21.77 -41.12 -11.92
CA HIS A 909 -20.52 -40.49 -12.31
C HIS A 909 -20.69 -39.62 -13.58
N VAL A 910 -20.69 -38.29 -13.42
CA VAL A 910 -21.05 -37.34 -14.50
C VAL A 910 -20.13 -37.37 -15.72
N LYS A 911 -18.86 -37.78 -15.54
CA LYS A 911 -17.87 -37.89 -16.63
C LYS A 911 -17.80 -39.27 -17.27
N LEU A 912 -17.50 -40.31 -16.48
CA LEU A 912 -17.25 -41.68 -16.92
C LEU A 912 -18.48 -42.60 -16.93
N GLY A 913 -19.59 -42.20 -16.33
CA GLY A 913 -20.82 -42.99 -16.27
C GLY A 913 -21.52 -43.11 -17.62
N SER A 914 -22.51 -43.99 -17.70
CA SER A 914 -23.34 -44.16 -18.91
C SER A 914 -24.03 -42.84 -19.29
N GLY A 915 -23.88 -42.38 -20.53
CA GLY A 915 -24.42 -41.09 -20.99
C GLY A 915 -23.68 -39.87 -20.44
N GLY A 916 -22.51 -40.08 -19.82
CA GLY A 916 -21.68 -39.01 -19.26
C GLY A 916 -20.88 -38.24 -20.33
N ILE A 917 -20.04 -37.31 -19.86
CA ILE A 917 -19.21 -36.46 -20.74
C ILE A 917 -18.37 -37.29 -21.72
N VAL A 918 -17.81 -38.43 -21.29
CA VAL A 918 -16.93 -39.25 -22.14
C VAL A 918 -17.67 -39.85 -23.34
N ASP A 919 -18.96 -40.18 -23.22
CA ASP A 919 -19.75 -40.67 -24.36
C ASP A 919 -19.82 -39.59 -25.46
N ILE A 920 -20.01 -38.33 -25.05
CA ILE A 920 -20.02 -37.16 -25.96
C ILE A 920 -18.64 -36.94 -26.59
N GLU A 921 -17.57 -36.98 -25.78
CA GLU A 921 -16.20 -36.85 -26.26
C GLU A 921 -15.86 -37.95 -27.28
N PHE A 922 -16.29 -39.19 -27.04
CA PHE A 922 -16.02 -40.32 -27.92
C PHE A 922 -16.77 -40.23 -29.25
N ILE A 923 -18.02 -39.72 -29.25
CA ILE A 923 -18.76 -39.43 -30.49
C ILE A 923 -17.97 -38.41 -31.32
N ALA A 924 -17.56 -37.28 -30.71
CA ALA A 924 -16.78 -36.26 -31.41
C ALA A 924 -15.48 -36.84 -31.98
N GLN A 925 -14.68 -37.52 -31.15
CA GLN A 925 -13.40 -38.12 -31.53
C GLN A 925 -13.55 -39.18 -32.64
N PHE A 926 -14.64 -39.95 -32.61
CA PHE A 926 -14.96 -40.90 -33.68
C PHE A 926 -15.06 -40.21 -35.04
N PHE A 927 -15.88 -39.16 -35.15
CA PHE A 927 -16.02 -38.43 -36.42
C PHE A 927 -14.72 -37.78 -36.84
N GLN A 928 -13.97 -37.22 -35.89
CA GLN A 928 -12.67 -36.61 -36.16
C GLN A 928 -11.68 -37.60 -36.77
N LEU A 929 -11.54 -38.81 -36.21
CA LEU A 929 -10.61 -39.81 -36.74
C LEU A 929 -11.11 -40.49 -38.02
N ALA A 930 -12.42 -40.78 -38.11
CA ALA A 930 -12.99 -41.43 -39.28
C ALA A 930 -13.01 -40.50 -40.51
N TYR A 931 -13.31 -39.21 -40.32
CA TYR A 931 -13.60 -38.28 -41.42
C TYR A 931 -12.70 -37.05 -41.47
N GLY A 932 -11.79 -36.83 -40.51
CA GLY A 932 -10.90 -35.65 -40.51
C GLY A 932 -9.88 -35.63 -41.64
N SER A 933 -9.64 -36.76 -42.32
CA SER A 933 -8.86 -36.82 -43.56
C SER A 933 -9.58 -36.14 -44.73
N THR A 934 -10.91 -36.28 -44.81
CA THR A 934 -11.76 -35.78 -45.91
C THR A 934 -12.50 -34.50 -45.57
N HIS A 935 -12.70 -34.20 -44.28
CA HIS A 935 -13.39 -33.02 -43.78
C HIS A 935 -12.45 -32.20 -42.86
N PRO A 936 -11.69 -31.24 -43.40
CA PRO A 936 -10.72 -30.45 -42.63
C PRO A 936 -11.32 -29.71 -41.44
N ALA A 937 -12.62 -29.34 -41.48
CA ALA A 937 -13.30 -28.67 -40.38
C ALA A 937 -13.36 -29.52 -39.08
N LEU A 938 -13.22 -30.84 -39.17
CA LEU A 938 -13.13 -31.75 -38.01
C LEU A 938 -11.74 -31.72 -37.34
N ARG A 939 -10.73 -31.10 -37.96
CA ARG A 939 -9.37 -30.98 -37.41
C ARG A 939 -9.26 -29.88 -36.35
N THR A 940 -10.05 -30.01 -35.28
CA THR A 940 -10.13 -29.09 -34.14
C THR A 940 -9.86 -29.83 -32.83
N HIS A 941 -9.44 -29.12 -31.77
CA HIS A 941 -9.19 -29.73 -30.46
C HIS A 941 -10.42 -29.70 -29.53
N ASN A 942 -11.41 -28.86 -29.80
CA ASN A 942 -12.56 -28.64 -28.90
C ASN A 942 -13.75 -29.55 -29.25
N THR A 943 -14.34 -30.19 -28.23
CA THR A 943 -15.42 -31.19 -28.42
C THR A 943 -16.66 -30.60 -29.07
N LEU A 944 -17.12 -29.43 -28.61
CA LEU A 944 -18.34 -28.81 -29.16
C LEU A 944 -18.13 -28.31 -30.59
N VAL A 945 -16.95 -27.78 -30.90
CA VAL A 945 -16.58 -27.37 -32.26
C VAL A 945 -16.53 -28.59 -33.19
N ALA A 946 -16.01 -29.72 -32.72
CA ALA A 946 -15.98 -30.97 -33.48
C ALA A 946 -17.39 -31.52 -33.78
N LEU A 947 -18.31 -31.46 -32.81
CA LEU A 947 -19.72 -31.85 -33.04
C LEU A 947 -20.42 -30.95 -34.06
N GLU A 948 -20.17 -29.63 -34.00
CA GLU A 948 -20.71 -28.69 -34.97
C GLU A 948 -20.11 -28.90 -36.38
N ALA A 949 -18.82 -29.21 -36.48
CA ALA A 949 -18.20 -29.57 -37.75
C ALA A 949 -18.77 -30.89 -38.32
N ALA A 950 -19.08 -31.88 -37.47
CA ALA A 950 -19.75 -33.11 -37.89
C ALA A 950 -21.18 -32.83 -38.40
N ARG A 951 -21.89 -31.89 -37.77
CA ARG A 951 -23.20 -31.39 -38.24
C ARG A 951 -23.11 -30.81 -39.64
N GLN A 952 -22.18 -29.88 -39.84
CA GLN A 952 -21.98 -29.18 -41.12
C GLN A 952 -21.57 -30.12 -42.25
N GLY A 953 -20.85 -31.19 -41.92
CA GLY A 953 -20.51 -32.27 -42.84
C GLY A 953 -21.63 -33.28 -43.09
N GLY A 954 -22.81 -33.13 -42.50
CA GLY A 954 -23.93 -34.09 -42.62
C GLY A 954 -23.69 -35.44 -41.94
N LEU A 955 -22.67 -35.53 -41.07
CA LEU A 955 -22.27 -36.77 -40.40
C LEU A 955 -23.13 -37.06 -39.15
N LEU A 956 -23.66 -36.00 -38.52
CA LEU A 956 -24.59 -36.08 -37.39
C LEU A 956 -25.83 -35.22 -37.65
N ALA A 957 -27.00 -35.68 -37.20
CA ALA A 957 -28.24 -34.94 -37.35
C ALA A 957 -28.28 -33.68 -36.46
N ASP A 958 -28.91 -32.60 -36.95
CA ASP A 958 -29.04 -31.33 -36.22
C ASP A 958 -29.64 -31.50 -34.81
N ALA A 959 -30.65 -32.37 -34.69
CA ALA A 959 -31.31 -32.67 -33.42
C ALA A 959 -30.36 -33.32 -32.40
N ASP A 960 -29.54 -34.28 -32.85
CA ASP A 960 -28.57 -34.98 -32.00
C ASP A 960 -27.48 -34.02 -31.52
N VAL A 961 -26.97 -33.15 -32.41
CA VAL A 961 -25.95 -32.16 -32.04
C VAL A 961 -26.49 -31.17 -31.00
N SER A 962 -27.73 -30.71 -31.14
CA SER A 962 -28.34 -29.83 -30.13
C SER A 962 -28.46 -30.53 -28.79
N GLN A 963 -28.94 -31.77 -28.75
CA GLN A 963 -29.08 -32.55 -27.52
C GLN A 963 -27.73 -32.81 -26.86
N LEU A 964 -26.72 -33.23 -27.62
CA LEU A 964 -25.35 -33.46 -27.11
C LEU A 964 -24.73 -32.16 -26.57
N ARG A 965 -24.92 -31.03 -27.25
CA ARG A 965 -24.41 -29.73 -26.81
C ARG A 965 -25.03 -29.31 -25.47
N ASP A 966 -26.34 -29.43 -25.34
CA ASP A 966 -27.06 -29.02 -24.13
C ASP A 966 -26.71 -29.96 -22.96
N ALA A 967 -26.64 -31.27 -23.22
CA ALA A 967 -26.17 -32.25 -22.24
C ALA A 967 -24.71 -32.02 -21.81
N TYR A 968 -23.80 -31.73 -22.75
CA TYR A 968 -22.40 -31.45 -22.47
C TYR A 968 -22.27 -30.21 -21.56
N ARG A 969 -22.97 -29.12 -21.89
CA ARG A 969 -23.00 -27.90 -21.07
C ARG A 969 -23.52 -28.17 -19.67
N PHE A 970 -24.62 -28.92 -19.56
CA PHE A 970 -25.20 -29.30 -18.27
C PHE A 970 -24.22 -30.13 -17.44
N LEU A 971 -23.71 -31.25 -17.98
CA LEU A 971 -22.81 -32.16 -17.27
C LEU A 971 -21.50 -31.48 -16.86
N ARG A 972 -20.93 -30.62 -17.71
CA ARG A 972 -19.74 -29.81 -17.36
C ARG A 972 -20.03 -28.79 -16.28
N THR A 973 -21.19 -28.14 -16.30
CA THR A 973 -21.59 -27.20 -15.24
C THR A 973 -21.73 -27.94 -13.90
N VAL A 974 -22.38 -29.11 -13.90
CA VAL A 974 -22.47 -29.98 -12.71
C VAL A 974 -21.08 -30.37 -12.20
N GLN A 975 -20.17 -30.78 -13.10
CA GLN A 975 -18.80 -31.12 -12.74
C GLN A 975 -18.06 -29.92 -12.14
N ASN A 976 -18.15 -28.73 -12.73
CA ASN A 976 -17.52 -27.52 -12.19
C ASN A 976 -18.08 -27.15 -10.82
N ARG A 977 -19.40 -27.25 -10.61
CA ARG A 977 -20.04 -27.00 -9.31
C ARG A 977 -19.66 -28.02 -8.24
N LEU A 978 -19.36 -29.25 -8.60
CA LEU A 978 -18.81 -30.25 -7.68
C LEU A 978 -17.38 -29.91 -7.27
N ARG A 979 -16.53 -29.53 -8.24
CA ARG A 979 -15.10 -29.31 -8.02
C ARG A 979 -14.79 -28.00 -7.29
N ILE A 980 -15.48 -26.91 -7.65
CA ILE A 980 -15.29 -25.60 -7.01
C ILE A 980 -15.65 -25.61 -5.52
N ALA A 981 -16.45 -26.59 -5.06
CA ALA A 981 -16.88 -26.66 -3.67
C ALA A 981 -15.71 -26.84 -2.68
N ALA A 982 -14.70 -27.65 -3.03
CA ALA A 982 -13.64 -28.05 -2.12
C ALA A 982 -12.25 -28.20 -2.78
N ASP A 983 -12.10 -27.74 -4.03
CA ASP A 983 -10.89 -27.93 -4.87
C ASP A 983 -10.46 -29.41 -4.97
N ARG A 984 -11.44 -30.28 -5.17
CA ARG A 984 -11.22 -31.71 -5.29
C ARG A 984 -11.61 -32.17 -6.67
N GLU A 985 -10.80 -33.06 -7.23
CA GLU A 985 -11.14 -33.78 -8.43
C GLU A 985 -12.20 -34.84 -8.14
N THR A 986 -13.45 -34.41 -8.09
CA THR A 986 -14.60 -35.30 -8.03
C THR A 986 -15.48 -35.13 -9.25
N SER A 987 -16.13 -36.21 -9.66
CA SER A 987 -17.12 -36.23 -10.74
C SER A 987 -18.26 -37.19 -10.38
N VAL A 988 -18.39 -37.53 -9.10
CA VAL A 988 -19.44 -38.39 -8.56
C VAL A 988 -20.46 -37.51 -7.85
N LEU A 989 -21.74 -37.68 -8.19
CA LEU A 989 -22.82 -37.00 -7.49
C LEU A 989 -22.94 -37.51 -6.04
N PRO A 990 -23.21 -36.63 -5.06
CA PRO A 990 -23.48 -37.06 -3.70
C PRO A 990 -24.70 -38.00 -3.63
N GLN A 991 -24.67 -38.97 -2.72
CA GLN A 991 -25.82 -39.83 -2.42
C GLN A 991 -26.71 -39.26 -1.31
N ASP A 992 -26.13 -38.48 -0.38
CA ASP A 992 -26.87 -37.82 0.69
C ASP A 992 -27.81 -36.74 0.13
N PRO A 993 -29.14 -36.81 0.40
CA PRO A 993 -30.11 -35.84 -0.09
C PRO A 993 -29.78 -34.39 0.28
N GLY A 994 -29.21 -34.15 1.47
CA GLY A 994 -28.78 -32.81 1.90
C GLY A 994 -27.67 -32.24 1.02
N ARG A 995 -26.64 -33.03 0.72
CA ARG A 995 -25.56 -32.65 -0.21
C ARG A 995 -26.05 -32.47 -1.66
N VAL A 996 -27.00 -33.30 -2.12
CA VAL A 996 -27.62 -33.13 -3.45
C VAL A 996 -28.39 -31.81 -3.52
N ASN A 997 -29.16 -31.47 -2.49
CA ASN A 997 -29.88 -30.19 -2.41
C ASN A 997 -28.93 -28.99 -2.42
N ARG A 998 -27.81 -29.05 -1.70
CA ARG A 998 -26.77 -27.99 -1.72
C ARG A 998 -26.16 -27.83 -3.12
N LEU A 999 -25.84 -28.94 -3.79
CA LEU A 999 -25.36 -28.91 -5.18
C LEU A 999 -26.41 -28.31 -6.13
N ALA A 1000 -27.67 -28.70 -6.00
CA ALA A 1000 -28.77 -28.19 -6.82
C ALA A 1000 -28.95 -26.69 -6.62
N ARG A 1001 -28.93 -26.19 -5.38
CA ARG A 1001 -28.98 -24.74 -5.10
C ARG A 1001 -27.80 -23.98 -5.72
N ARG A 1002 -26.59 -24.56 -5.69
CA ARG A 1002 -25.40 -23.99 -6.35
C ARG A 1002 -25.51 -23.96 -7.89
N LEU A 1003 -26.31 -24.87 -8.45
CA LEU A 1003 -26.67 -24.90 -9.87
C LEU A 1003 -27.84 -23.96 -10.23
N GLY A 1004 -28.41 -23.25 -9.24
CA GLY A 1004 -29.52 -22.33 -9.44
C GLY A 1004 -30.91 -22.95 -9.31
N TYR A 1005 -31.02 -24.24 -8.97
CA TYR A 1005 -32.32 -24.86 -8.70
C TYR A 1005 -32.94 -24.26 -7.44
N ARG A 1006 -34.20 -23.81 -7.56
CA ARG A 1006 -35.03 -23.32 -6.45
C ARG A 1006 -36.15 -24.32 -6.16
N ALA A 1007 -36.66 -24.28 -4.94
CA ALA A 1007 -37.85 -25.05 -4.56
C ALA A 1007 -39.05 -24.51 -5.36
N GLY A 1008 -39.85 -25.40 -5.93
CA GLY A 1008 -41.03 -25.04 -6.70
C GLY A 1008 -41.96 -26.24 -6.84
N GLY A 1009 -43.21 -26.09 -6.40
CA GLY A 1009 -44.15 -27.20 -6.28
C GLY A 1009 -43.79 -28.16 -5.14
N ASP A 1010 -44.12 -29.45 -5.31
CA ASP A 1010 -43.88 -30.51 -4.33
C ASP A 1010 -42.46 -31.12 -4.40
N GLU A 1011 -41.63 -30.71 -5.36
CA GLU A 1011 -40.29 -31.27 -5.57
C GLU A 1011 -39.17 -30.41 -4.95
N SER A 1012 -38.26 -31.07 -4.25
CA SER A 1012 -37.02 -30.44 -3.77
C SER A 1012 -36.07 -30.08 -4.93
N PRO A 1013 -35.21 -29.06 -4.78
CA PRO A 1013 -34.18 -28.72 -5.77
C PRO A 1013 -33.34 -29.93 -6.19
N GLY A 1014 -32.99 -30.80 -5.24
CA GLY A 1014 -32.22 -32.00 -5.49
C GLY A 1014 -32.93 -33.04 -6.37
N GLN A 1015 -34.25 -33.23 -6.19
CA GLN A 1015 -35.03 -34.14 -7.05
C GLN A 1015 -35.09 -33.65 -8.49
N ARG A 1016 -35.28 -32.34 -8.69
CA ARG A 1016 -35.26 -31.73 -10.02
C ARG A 1016 -33.91 -31.89 -10.71
N LEU A 1017 -32.81 -31.65 -10.00
CA LEU A 1017 -31.45 -31.86 -10.51
C LEU A 1017 -31.26 -33.31 -10.98
N LEU A 1018 -31.69 -34.29 -10.18
CA LEU A 1018 -31.53 -35.71 -10.50
C LEU A 1018 -32.38 -36.13 -11.70
N THR A 1019 -33.58 -35.56 -11.85
CA THR A 1019 -34.46 -35.78 -13.01
C THR A 1019 -33.84 -35.23 -14.28
N ASP A 1020 -33.33 -33.99 -14.26
CA ASP A 1020 -32.62 -33.40 -15.39
C ASP A 1020 -31.34 -34.19 -15.72
N TYR A 1021 -30.58 -34.62 -14.71
CA TYR A 1021 -29.40 -35.46 -14.90
C TYR A 1021 -29.75 -36.75 -15.62
N GLN A 1022 -30.77 -37.47 -15.15
CA GLN A 1022 -31.21 -38.71 -15.78
C GLN A 1022 -31.63 -38.49 -17.23
N ARG A 1023 -32.47 -37.47 -17.49
CA ARG A 1023 -32.92 -37.11 -18.84
C ARG A 1023 -31.74 -36.86 -19.79
N TYR A 1024 -30.77 -36.04 -19.39
CA TYR A 1024 -29.62 -35.74 -20.23
C TYR A 1024 -28.74 -36.98 -20.47
N THR A 1025 -28.49 -37.79 -19.43
CA THR A 1025 -27.68 -39.01 -19.60
C THR A 1025 -28.36 -40.06 -20.48
N GLU A 1026 -29.68 -40.24 -20.38
CA GLU A 1026 -30.43 -41.16 -21.24
C GLU A 1026 -30.41 -40.70 -22.70
N GLN A 1027 -30.56 -39.39 -22.95
CA GLN A 1027 -30.45 -38.80 -24.29
C GLN A 1027 -29.07 -39.04 -24.90
N VAL A 1028 -28.00 -38.70 -24.17
CA VAL A 1028 -26.62 -38.91 -24.64
C VAL A 1028 -26.38 -40.39 -24.93
N ARG A 1029 -26.82 -41.28 -24.04
CA ARG A 1029 -26.61 -42.71 -24.21
C ARG A 1029 -27.35 -43.25 -25.43
N GLY A 1030 -28.59 -42.79 -25.67
CA GLY A 1030 -29.36 -43.15 -26.86
C GLY A 1030 -28.64 -42.75 -28.14
N ILE A 1031 -28.12 -41.52 -28.22
CA ILE A 1031 -27.37 -41.03 -29.39
C ILE A 1031 -26.06 -41.81 -29.56
N TYR A 1032 -25.33 -42.07 -28.48
CA TYR A 1032 -24.10 -42.88 -28.50
C TYR A 1032 -24.38 -44.27 -29.10
N GLU A 1033 -25.36 -44.99 -28.56
CA GLU A 1033 -25.69 -46.34 -29.01
C GLU A 1033 -26.20 -46.36 -30.45
N ALA A 1034 -27.02 -45.38 -30.85
CA ALA A 1034 -27.50 -45.25 -32.23
C ALA A 1034 -26.34 -45.01 -33.21
N THR A 1035 -25.42 -44.09 -32.85
CA THR A 1035 -24.25 -43.74 -33.67
C THR A 1035 -23.37 -44.97 -33.89
N PHE A 1036 -22.92 -45.63 -32.83
CA PHE A 1036 -22.03 -46.78 -32.96
C PHE A 1036 -22.72 -48.02 -33.53
N ARG A 1037 -24.04 -48.20 -33.33
CA ARG A 1037 -24.80 -49.28 -33.99
C ARG A 1037 -24.85 -49.12 -35.51
N ARG A 1038 -25.08 -47.89 -36.01
CA ARG A 1038 -25.08 -47.57 -37.44
C ARG A 1038 -23.77 -48.00 -38.11
N TYR A 1039 -22.64 -47.66 -37.51
CA TYR A 1039 -21.32 -47.98 -38.09
C TYR A 1039 -20.84 -49.41 -37.82
N ASN A 1040 -21.30 -50.07 -36.74
CA ASN A 1040 -20.96 -51.48 -36.48
C ASN A 1040 -21.78 -52.47 -37.35
N SER A 1041 -22.95 -52.07 -37.85
CA SER A 1041 -23.85 -52.94 -38.64
C SER A 1041 -23.60 -52.89 -40.16
N GLY A 1042 -22.75 -51.98 -40.63
CA GLY A 1042 -22.42 -51.85 -42.06
C GLY A 1042 -23.54 -51.28 -42.94
N GLU A 1043 -24.56 -50.63 -42.35
CA GLU A 1043 -25.62 -49.99 -43.12
C GLU A 1043 -25.08 -48.75 -43.85
N PRO A 1044 -25.21 -48.65 -45.20
CA PRO A 1044 -24.72 -47.51 -45.96
C PRO A 1044 -25.52 -46.25 -45.58
N GLY A 1045 -24.81 -45.18 -45.21
CA GLY A 1045 -25.40 -43.87 -44.93
C GLY A 1045 -25.92 -43.20 -46.20
N HIS A 1046 -27.11 -42.59 -46.09
CA HIS A 1046 -27.71 -41.71 -47.09
C HIS A 1046 -26.85 -40.49 -47.41
#